data_AF-A0A5B2XFX3-F1
#
_entry.id   AF-A0A5B2XFX3-F1
#
_cell.length_a   1.000
_cell.length_b   1.000
_cell.length_c   1.000
_cell.angle_alpha   90.00
_cell.angle_beta   90.00
_cell.angle_gamma   90.00
#
_symmetry.space_group_name_H-M   'P 1'
#
loop_
_entity.id
_entity.type
_entity.pdbx_description
1 polymer ?
#
loop_
_entity_poly.entity_id
_entity_poly.type
_entity_poly.pdbx_seq_one_letter_code
_entity_poly.pdbx_strand_id
1 'polypeptide(L)'
;MTADAGTASPTASVDNQNVASDSARVDQQIGAQFVSSVLHNATIYNSSPGQSPGERQKVALAHLNGGNPRRAEKLFRSLLDHGHITPERVYYFVLSVLSGRSFVEITADLSDEIHNARNLVAARQRDSWGEALGVVLALLRTAHAEFDGATAKEATLAAEDFGALGADRQDEIDAHLELILNGATLERLDGKRKKETANERLSGRRAERAWKFFESDPEPPRKYLTPSVRSDTADWRAAIVGSGAVALAVANLARGPVVLEAVAGVLLTAVGGYLAFRWAVTRETHCFHAAGRHAEFSVLPTPVAEAERTQPLPQRSSTDLDRLVEQRFRAAAVAGADWQAYTAGYREYLKRRLQAQCGVAGVYPGAVKWLIDWHVQQVVDGWTTGRPYYLAPQPADARKAAVLRFCGLLLAVVGLIAMLHAGYLTALVLGAAGFWGLRGVARLMALSRARTLADQDAERLLNEEKAGYEYWCVQLADRPTDTEMGRWLALDKTYLKDQALHRASLHERDLVTYVVLVENAPFARSGRVPQGLPRYEAYMMQVFLLTHYGVRASRVYLEFGSGAARNERRKMFPYDAVASASVTEKGASGARDPAAVSLKKREFRLKLVNGEMIAKVSENLAVSKDVVVDDSDDLERLVVQTSGFDSALRVLEAVATEGRDWITRDRERKRRWARNWSC
;
A
#
# COMPACT_ATOMS: atom_id res chain seq x y z
N MET A 1 5.77 -2.17 -60.76
CA MET A 1 4.91 -1.45 -59.80
C MET A 1 4.25 -2.51 -58.94
N THR A 2 4.24 -2.32 -57.59
CA THR A 2 3.99 -3.24 -56.45
C THR A 2 5.31 -3.66 -55.78
N ALA A 3 5.79 -2.94 -54.76
CA ALA A 3 5.37 -2.96 -53.34
C ALA A 3 5.91 -4.20 -52.62
N ASP A 4 7.01 -4.02 -51.87
CA ASP A 4 7.32 -4.88 -50.73
C ASP A 4 7.85 -4.00 -49.59
N ALA A 5 7.18 -4.11 -48.44
CA ALA A 5 7.34 -3.28 -47.26
C ALA A 5 8.01 -4.11 -46.17
N GLY A 6 9.18 -3.65 -45.71
CA GLY A 6 9.95 -4.32 -44.67
C GLY A 6 10.89 -3.36 -43.95
N THR A 7 10.36 -2.27 -43.40
CA THR A 7 11.12 -1.42 -42.47
C THR A 7 11.01 -2.00 -41.06
N ALA A 8 12.00 -2.81 -40.68
CA ALA A 8 12.29 -3.10 -39.29
C ALA A 8 12.84 -1.83 -38.63
N SER A 9 12.12 -1.29 -37.65
CA SER A 9 12.63 -0.22 -36.79
C SER A 9 13.75 -0.76 -35.90
N PRO A 10 14.90 -0.07 -35.78
CA PRO A 10 15.91 -0.44 -34.80
C PRO A 10 15.38 -0.14 -33.40
N THR A 11 15.24 -1.18 -32.59
CA THR A 11 15.05 -1.07 -31.13
C THR A 11 16.24 -0.30 -30.57
N ALA A 12 16.03 0.96 -30.18
CA ALA A 12 17.00 1.72 -29.41
C ALA A 12 17.22 1.03 -28.06
N SER A 13 18.32 0.28 -27.92
CA SER A 13 18.81 -0.16 -26.62
C SER A 13 19.30 1.08 -25.89
N VAL A 14 18.55 1.53 -24.88
CA VAL A 14 19.04 2.54 -23.95
C VAL A 14 20.08 1.87 -23.05
N ASP A 15 21.33 1.98 -23.45
CA ASP A 15 22.49 1.56 -22.67
C ASP A 15 22.76 2.65 -21.62
N ASN A 16 22.12 2.55 -20.46
CA ASN A 16 22.37 3.46 -19.35
C ASN A 16 23.66 3.03 -18.62
N GLN A 17 24.81 3.44 -19.15
CA GLN A 17 26.07 3.41 -18.40
C GLN A 17 26.21 4.68 -17.57
N ASN A 18 25.97 4.57 -16.26
CA ASN A 18 26.42 5.58 -15.30
C ASN A 18 27.89 5.33 -14.97
N VAL A 19 28.79 6.11 -15.59
CA VAL A 19 30.22 6.14 -15.24
C VAL A 19 30.42 7.27 -14.23
N ALA A 20 30.74 6.91 -12.98
CA ALA A 20 31.17 7.87 -11.98
C ALA A 20 32.69 8.08 -12.11
N SER A 21 33.12 9.27 -12.55
CA SER A 21 34.52 9.70 -12.48
C SER A 21 34.69 10.77 -11.40
N ASP A 22 35.92 10.91 -10.92
CA ASP A 22 36.40 11.99 -10.03
C ASP A 22 35.65 12.17 -8.71
N SER A 23 35.93 11.27 -7.74
CA SER A 23 35.55 11.45 -6.34
C SER A 23 34.04 11.61 -6.07
N ALA A 24 33.20 11.35 -7.07
CA ALA A 24 31.76 11.37 -6.94
C ALA A 24 31.33 10.16 -6.11
N ARG A 25 31.05 10.40 -4.84
CA ARG A 25 30.35 9.44 -3.99
C ARG A 25 28.91 9.38 -4.49
N VAL A 26 28.60 8.38 -5.33
CA VAL A 26 27.22 8.03 -5.60
C VAL A 26 26.70 7.36 -4.33
N ASP A 27 26.24 8.16 -3.38
CA ASP A 27 25.41 7.64 -2.30
C ASP A 27 24.25 6.91 -2.98
N GLN A 28 24.06 5.65 -2.55
CA GLN A 28 23.05 4.73 -3.05
C GLN A 28 21.78 5.52 -3.39
N GLN A 29 21.34 5.47 -4.65
CA GLN A 29 20.03 5.98 -5.03
C GLN A 29 18.99 5.08 -4.35
N ILE A 30 18.75 5.35 -3.07
CA ILE A 30 17.74 4.71 -2.26
C ILE A 30 16.42 5.23 -2.79
N GLY A 31 15.83 4.47 -3.71
CA GLY A 31 14.40 4.54 -3.98
C GLY A 31 13.65 4.11 -2.74
N ALA A 32 13.61 4.96 -1.72
CA ALA A 32 12.78 4.73 -0.54
C ALA A 32 11.32 4.86 -1.00
N GLN A 33 10.65 3.72 -1.20
CA GLN A 33 9.20 3.68 -1.22
C GLN A 33 8.72 3.81 0.22
N PHE A 34 8.15 4.97 0.56
CA PHE A 34 7.75 5.32 1.93
C PHE A 34 6.40 4.75 2.37
N VAL A 35 5.69 4.05 1.48
CA VAL A 35 4.53 3.22 1.84
C VAL A 35 5.00 1.77 1.97
N SER A 36 5.97 1.52 2.85
CA SER A 36 6.62 0.22 2.94
C SER A 36 5.76 -0.83 3.63
N SER A 37 4.79 -0.43 4.46
CA SER A 37 3.93 -1.35 5.22
C SER A 37 2.53 -0.80 5.46
N VAL A 38 1.52 -1.51 4.96
CA VAL A 38 0.10 -1.27 5.24
C VAL A 38 -0.37 -2.21 6.35
N LEU A 39 -1.04 -1.68 7.37
CA LEU A 39 -1.80 -2.47 8.34
C LEU A 39 -3.29 -2.34 8.04
N HIS A 40 -3.95 -3.45 7.71
CA HIS A 40 -5.40 -3.51 7.53
C HIS A 40 -6.10 -3.61 8.87
N ASN A 41 -7.18 -2.88 9.05
CA ASN A 41 -8.03 -3.03 10.22
C ASN A 41 -8.95 -4.26 10.09
N ALA A 42 -8.38 -5.47 10.21
CA ALA A 42 -9.12 -6.72 10.16
C ALA A 42 -8.96 -7.52 11.46
N THR A 43 -10.06 -8.05 11.97
CA THR A 43 -10.16 -8.78 13.26
C THR A 43 -10.04 -10.29 13.12
N ILE A 44 -9.68 -10.78 11.94
CA ILE A 44 -9.74 -12.21 11.55
C ILE A 44 -8.90 -13.12 12.48
N TYR A 45 -7.81 -12.60 13.03
CA TYR A 45 -6.88 -13.37 13.87
C TYR A 45 -7.05 -13.10 15.37
N ASN A 46 -7.88 -12.13 15.76
CA ASN A 46 -8.00 -11.74 17.17
C ASN A 46 -8.82 -12.78 17.95
N SER A 47 -8.16 -13.48 18.88
CA SER A 47 -8.81 -14.35 19.85
C SER A 47 -8.96 -13.66 21.22
N SER A 48 -10.18 -13.31 21.63
CA SER A 48 -10.44 -12.83 22.99
C SER A 48 -10.69 -14.01 23.97
N PRO A 49 -10.27 -13.92 25.25
CA PRO A 49 -10.37 -15.02 26.22
C PRO A 49 -11.79 -15.54 26.53
N GLY A 50 -12.84 -14.85 26.08
CA GLY A 50 -14.25 -15.25 26.25
C GLY A 50 -14.98 -15.69 24.97
N GLN A 51 -14.27 -15.84 23.85
CA GLN A 51 -14.89 -16.24 22.58
C GLN A 51 -15.46 -17.67 22.62
N SER A 52 -16.53 -17.88 21.85
CA SER A 52 -17.14 -19.21 21.72
C SER A 52 -16.17 -20.22 21.08
N PRO A 53 -16.31 -21.53 21.34
CA PRO A 53 -15.45 -22.55 20.73
C PRO A 53 -15.49 -22.54 19.19
N GLY A 54 -16.64 -22.16 18.61
CA GLY A 54 -16.80 -22.02 17.16
C GLY A 54 -16.03 -20.84 16.58
N GLU A 55 -15.99 -19.69 17.26
CA GLU A 55 -15.18 -18.54 16.83
C GLU A 55 -13.69 -18.82 16.95
N ARG A 56 -13.26 -19.45 18.04
CA ARG A 56 -11.86 -19.88 18.21
C ARG A 56 -11.41 -20.86 17.13
N GLN A 57 -12.29 -21.77 16.70
CA GLN A 57 -12.04 -22.65 15.56
C GLN A 57 -11.87 -21.85 14.25
N LYS A 58 -12.72 -20.85 13.99
CA LYS A 58 -12.58 -19.98 12.81
C LYS A 58 -11.24 -19.22 12.80
N VAL A 59 -10.81 -18.70 13.94
CA VAL A 59 -9.50 -18.05 14.10
C VAL A 59 -8.36 -19.04 13.85
N ALA A 60 -8.46 -20.26 14.38
CA ALA A 60 -7.47 -21.31 14.16
C ALA A 60 -7.36 -21.72 12.68
N LEU A 61 -8.50 -21.85 11.99
CA LEU A 61 -8.55 -22.12 10.55
C LEU A 61 -7.97 -20.96 9.73
N ALA A 62 -8.27 -19.71 10.10
CA ALA A 62 -7.67 -18.55 9.46
C ALA A 62 -6.14 -18.60 9.60
N HIS A 63 -5.60 -18.95 10.77
CA HIS A 63 -4.15 -19.10 10.95
C HIS A 63 -3.58 -20.22 10.08
N LEU A 64 -4.24 -21.37 10.02
CA LEU A 64 -3.78 -22.51 9.22
C LEU A 64 -3.74 -22.15 7.72
N ASN A 65 -4.84 -21.62 7.20
CA ASN A 65 -4.99 -21.22 5.80
C ASN A 65 -4.13 -20.00 5.43
N GLY A 66 -3.87 -19.12 6.40
CA GLY A 66 -2.91 -18.02 6.30
C GLY A 66 -1.46 -18.50 6.26
N GLY A 67 -1.18 -19.79 6.41
CA GLY A 67 0.18 -20.33 6.38
C GLY A 67 0.91 -20.25 7.73
N ASN A 68 0.17 -20.10 8.84
CA ASN A 68 0.69 -20.11 10.20
C ASN A 68 0.20 -21.34 11.00
N PRO A 69 0.74 -22.53 10.69
CA PRO A 69 0.26 -23.79 11.26
C PRO A 69 0.55 -23.92 12.76
N ARG A 70 1.62 -23.31 13.29
CA ARG A 70 1.99 -23.45 14.71
C ARG A 70 1.06 -22.68 15.64
N ARG A 71 0.55 -21.52 15.21
CA ARG A 71 -0.49 -20.81 15.97
C ARG A 71 -1.83 -21.55 15.89
N ALA A 72 -2.17 -22.09 14.72
CA ALA A 72 -3.34 -22.94 14.56
C ALA A 72 -3.27 -24.18 15.47
N GLU A 73 -2.13 -24.87 15.51
CA GLU A 73 -1.86 -26.03 16.39
C GLU A 73 -2.13 -25.70 17.85
N LYS A 74 -1.59 -24.57 18.36
CA LYS A 74 -1.83 -24.15 19.75
C LYS A 74 -3.31 -23.90 20.04
N LEU A 75 -4.02 -23.26 19.12
CA LEU A 75 -5.45 -22.97 19.27
C LEU A 75 -6.29 -24.25 19.21
N PHE A 76 -6.00 -25.16 18.27
CA PHE A 76 -6.68 -26.44 18.17
C PHE A 76 -6.38 -27.34 19.36
N ARG A 77 -5.11 -27.45 19.79
CA ARG A 77 -4.72 -28.17 21.01
C ARG A 77 -5.52 -27.68 22.20
N SER A 78 -5.55 -26.36 22.41
CA SER A 78 -6.33 -25.75 23.49
C SER A 78 -7.82 -26.10 23.39
N LEU A 79 -8.43 -26.13 22.21
CA LEU A 79 -9.84 -26.54 22.05
C LEU A 79 -10.05 -28.01 22.43
N LEU A 80 -9.13 -28.90 22.06
CA LEU A 80 -9.20 -30.32 22.41
C LEU A 80 -9.02 -30.54 23.92
N ASP A 81 -8.04 -29.85 24.53
CA ASP A 81 -7.77 -29.93 25.98
C ASP A 81 -8.96 -29.48 26.83
N HIS A 82 -9.76 -28.52 26.35
CA HIS A 82 -10.98 -28.05 27.01
C HIS A 82 -12.22 -28.92 26.70
N GLY A 83 -12.04 -30.10 26.11
CA GLY A 83 -13.11 -31.07 25.86
C GLY A 83 -14.02 -30.75 24.65
N HIS A 84 -13.69 -29.73 23.85
CA HIS A 84 -14.47 -29.34 22.68
C HIS A 84 -14.09 -30.18 21.44
N ILE A 85 -14.18 -31.50 21.56
CA ILE A 85 -13.68 -32.45 20.57
C ILE A 85 -14.73 -32.68 19.47
N THR A 86 -14.37 -32.46 18.20
CA THR A 86 -15.15 -32.85 17.01
C THR A 86 -14.21 -33.51 15.98
N PRO A 87 -14.72 -34.38 15.08
CA PRO A 87 -13.90 -34.98 14.02
C PRO A 87 -13.18 -33.93 13.16
N GLU A 88 -13.90 -32.85 12.80
CA GLU A 88 -13.35 -31.69 12.09
C GLU A 88 -12.17 -31.04 12.82
N ARG A 89 -12.29 -30.77 14.14
CA ARG A 89 -11.20 -30.13 14.91
C ARG A 89 -9.98 -31.03 15.04
N VAL A 90 -10.19 -32.33 15.18
CA VAL A 90 -9.08 -33.30 15.24
C VAL A 90 -8.38 -33.39 13.88
N TYR A 91 -9.14 -33.41 12.78
CA TYR A 91 -8.58 -33.35 11.43
C TYR A 91 -7.68 -32.11 11.25
N TYR A 92 -8.19 -30.92 11.55
CA TYR A 92 -7.39 -29.69 11.42
C TYR A 92 -6.26 -29.56 12.45
N PHE A 93 -6.41 -30.14 13.64
CA PHE A 93 -5.30 -30.28 14.60
C PHE A 93 -4.17 -31.09 13.97
N VAL A 94 -4.46 -32.27 13.43
CA VAL A 94 -3.45 -33.13 12.80
C VAL A 94 -2.80 -32.43 11.61
N LEU A 95 -3.58 -31.78 10.74
CA LEU A 95 -3.01 -30.98 9.65
C LEU A 95 -2.09 -29.85 10.16
N SER A 96 -2.49 -29.13 11.20
CA SER A 96 -1.66 -28.06 11.77
C SER A 96 -0.36 -28.57 12.40
N VAL A 97 -0.39 -29.77 13.00
CA VAL A 97 0.79 -30.45 13.54
C VAL A 97 1.76 -30.79 12.40
N LEU A 98 1.27 -31.38 11.32
CA LEU A 98 2.07 -31.85 10.19
C LEU A 98 2.57 -30.71 9.26
N SER A 99 1.78 -29.66 9.12
CA SER A 99 2.02 -28.58 8.15
C SER A 99 3.37 -27.89 8.31
N GLY A 100 4.21 -27.99 7.28
CA GLY A 100 5.53 -27.34 7.26
C GLY A 100 6.60 -28.03 8.11
N ARG A 101 6.32 -29.23 8.66
CA ARG A 101 7.33 -30.09 9.29
C ARG A 101 7.85 -31.11 8.29
N SER A 102 9.15 -31.41 8.37
CA SER A 102 9.73 -32.59 7.74
C SER A 102 9.61 -33.81 8.66
N PHE A 103 9.84 -35.03 8.16
CA PHE A 103 9.89 -36.24 9.01
C PHE A 103 10.84 -36.13 10.19
N VAL A 104 11.95 -35.38 10.03
CA VAL A 104 12.96 -35.21 11.08
C VAL A 104 12.40 -34.41 12.27
N GLU A 105 11.36 -33.61 12.04
CA GLU A 105 10.74 -32.75 13.05
C GLU A 105 9.56 -33.41 13.76
N ILE A 106 9.05 -34.53 13.26
CA ILE A 106 7.98 -35.30 13.90
C ILE A 106 8.60 -36.23 14.93
N THR A 107 8.62 -35.80 16.19
CA THR A 107 9.14 -36.57 17.32
C THR A 107 8.18 -37.70 17.72
N ALA A 108 8.64 -38.59 18.60
CA ALA A 108 7.78 -39.60 19.22
C ALA A 108 6.60 -38.94 19.94
N ASP A 109 6.84 -37.92 20.75
CA ASP A 109 5.80 -37.17 21.46
C ASP A 109 4.71 -36.61 20.52
N LEU A 110 5.11 -36.06 19.37
CA LEU A 110 4.16 -35.54 18.38
C LEU A 110 3.37 -36.66 17.70
N SER A 111 3.98 -37.83 17.53
CA SER A 111 3.32 -39.02 16.99
C SER A 111 2.28 -39.54 17.98
N ASP A 112 2.62 -39.59 19.26
CA ASP A 112 1.73 -39.95 20.36
C ASP A 112 0.56 -38.96 20.47
N GLU A 113 0.81 -37.66 20.34
CA GLU A 113 -0.25 -36.64 20.30
C GLU A 113 -1.23 -36.86 19.15
N ILE A 114 -0.75 -37.19 17.94
CA ILE A 114 -1.60 -37.49 16.79
C ILE A 114 -2.43 -38.76 17.05
N HIS A 115 -1.80 -39.80 17.60
CA HIS A 115 -2.48 -41.07 17.91
C HIS A 115 -3.56 -40.87 18.98
N ASN A 116 -3.24 -40.12 20.04
CA ASN A 116 -4.19 -39.75 21.09
C ASN A 116 -5.37 -38.97 20.51
N ALA A 117 -5.10 -37.96 19.67
CA ALA A 117 -6.15 -37.15 19.05
C ALA A 117 -7.09 -38.00 18.17
N ARG A 118 -6.56 -38.97 17.42
CA ARG A 118 -7.36 -39.94 16.64
C ARG A 118 -8.26 -40.78 17.54
N ASN A 119 -7.74 -41.29 18.65
CA ASN A 119 -8.49 -42.15 19.57
C ASN A 119 -9.68 -41.42 20.20
N LEU A 120 -9.59 -40.10 20.39
CA LEU A 120 -10.72 -39.26 20.86
C LEU A 120 -11.93 -39.26 19.91
N VAL A 121 -11.75 -39.61 18.63
CA VAL A 121 -12.80 -39.60 17.60
C VAL A 121 -13.18 -41.01 17.14
N ALA A 122 -12.35 -42.02 17.40
CA ALA A 122 -12.57 -43.39 16.95
C ALA A 122 -13.91 -44.01 17.43
N ALA A 123 -14.43 -43.57 18.57
CA ALA A 123 -15.72 -44.02 19.12
C ALA A 123 -16.95 -43.28 18.55
N ARG A 124 -16.76 -42.28 17.68
CA ARG A 124 -17.83 -41.45 17.10
C ARG A 124 -18.21 -41.90 15.69
N GLN A 125 -19.40 -41.51 15.25
CA GLN A 125 -19.93 -41.83 13.92
C GLN A 125 -18.97 -41.33 12.82
N ARG A 126 -18.74 -42.17 11.79
CA ARG A 126 -17.94 -41.78 10.63
C ARG A 126 -18.64 -40.65 9.87
N ASP A 127 -17.96 -39.51 9.79
CA ASP A 127 -18.31 -38.39 8.94
C ASP A 127 -17.21 -38.17 7.88
N SER A 128 -17.45 -37.25 6.94
CA SER A 128 -16.49 -36.92 5.88
C SER A 128 -15.13 -36.46 6.42
N TRP A 129 -15.09 -35.89 7.62
CA TRP A 129 -13.86 -35.45 8.28
C TRP A 129 -13.06 -36.62 8.85
N GLY A 130 -13.74 -37.59 9.46
CA GLY A 130 -13.13 -38.84 9.90
C GLY A 130 -12.57 -39.66 8.74
N GLU A 131 -13.24 -39.64 7.58
CA GLU A 131 -12.72 -40.22 6.33
C GLU A 131 -11.46 -39.50 5.86
N ALA A 132 -11.48 -38.17 5.76
CA ALA A 132 -10.30 -37.38 5.37
C ALA A 132 -9.13 -37.57 6.34
N LEU A 133 -9.39 -37.63 7.66
CA LEU A 133 -8.37 -37.97 8.67
C LEU A 133 -7.83 -39.39 8.47
N GLY A 134 -8.70 -40.34 8.13
CA GLY A 134 -8.32 -41.70 7.77
C GLY A 134 -7.35 -41.73 6.58
N VAL A 135 -7.61 -40.94 5.54
CA VAL A 135 -6.74 -40.79 4.37
C VAL A 135 -5.40 -40.17 4.76
N VAL A 136 -5.37 -39.10 5.56
CA VAL A 136 -4.12 -38.49 6.05
C VAL A 136 -3.26 -39.54 6.77
N LEU A 137 -3.86 -40.30 7.69
CA LEU A 137 -3.14 -41.35 8.41
C LEU A 137 -2.73 -42.51 7.51
N ALA A 138 -3.52 -42.85 6.49
CA ALA A 138 -3.16 -43.86 5.50
C ALA A 138 -1.97 -43.41 4.66
N LEU A 139 -1.95 -42.16 4.19
CA LEU A 139 -0.83 -41.57 3.45
C LEU A 139 0.44 -41.51 4.30
N LEU A 140 0.34 -41.16 5.58
CA LEU A 140 1.47 -41.23 6.51
C LEU A 140 1.99 -42.66 6.69
N ARG A 141 1.09 -43.65 6.79
CA ARG A 141 1.46 -45.07 6.83
C ARG A 141 2.09 -45.55 5.53
N THR A 142 1.61 -45.12 4.37
CA THR A 142 2.21 -45.44 3.08
C THR A 142 3.61 -44.85 2.96
N ALA A 143 3.77 -43.58 3.32
CA ALA A 143 5.08 -42.92 3.35
C ALA A 143 6.02 -43.61 4.35
N HIS A 144 5.49 -44.15 5.45
CA HIS A 144 6.22 -44.98 6.40
C HIS A 144 6.66 -46.33 5.78
N ALA A 145 5.74 -47.03 5.11
CA ALA A 145 5.92 -48.40 4.66
C ALA A 145 6.81 -48.51 3.40
N GLU A 146 6.97 -47.42 2.62
CA GLU A 146 7.95 -47.30 1.52
C GLU A 146 9.40 -47.59 2.00
N PHE A 147 9.71 -47.34 3.28
CA PHE A 147 11.06 -47.54 3.84
C PHE A 147 11.31 -48.93 4.45
N ASP A 148 10.24 -49.68 4.74
CA ASP A 148 10.27 -51.05 5.27
C ASP A 148 9.90 -52.11 4.21
N GLY A 149 9.65 -51.70 2.95
CA GLY A 149 9.42 -52.62 1.82
C GLY A 149 7.96 -52.99 1.58
N ALA A 150 7.03 -52.06 1.80
CA ALA A 150 5.60 -52.30 1.66
C ALA A 150 5.15 -52.73 0.26
N THR A 151 4.07 -53.50 0.25
CA THR A 151 3.43 -53.95 -0.99
C THR A 151 2.83 -52.77 -1.73
N ALA A 152 3.12 -52.66 -3.04
CA ALA A 152 2.60 -51.61 -3.93
C ALA A 152 1.06 -51.44 -3.86
N LYS A 153 0.34 -52.44 -3.36
CA LYS A 153 -1.11 -52.47 -3.18
C LYS A 153 -1.62 -51.47 -2.14
N GLU A 154 -0.97 -51.33 -0.98
CA GLU A 154 -1.40 -50.40 0.07
C GLU A 154 -1.22 -48.94 -0.35
N ALA A 155 -0.13 -48.65 -1.07
CA ALA A 155 0.12 -47.33 -1.63
C ALA A 155 -0.90 -46.95 -2.72
N THR A 156 -1.37 -47.94 -3.49
CA THR A 156 -2.39 -47.73 -4.53
C THR A 156 -3.75 -47.42 -3.90
N LEU A 157 -4.14 -48.16 -2.86
CA LEU A 157 -5.39 -47.91 -2.13
C LEU A 157 -5.41 -46.53 -1.47
N ALA A 158 -4.33 -46.12 -0.82
CA ALA A 158 -4.25 -44.79 -0.19
C ALA A 158 -4.35 -43.65 -1.24
N ALA A 159 -3.80 -43.84 -2.44
CA ALA A 159 -3.92 -42.88 -3.53
C ALA A 159 -5.33 -42.86 -4.15
N GLU A 160 -6.01 -44.01 -4.24
CA GLU A 160 -7.41 -44.10 -4.67
C GLU A 160 -8.36 -43.44 -3.67
N ASP A 161 -8.18 -43.72 -2.38
CA ASP A 161 -8.96 -43.10 -1.29
C ASP A 161 -8.78 -41.58 -1.27
N PHE A 162 -7.54 -41.11 -1.48
CA PHE A 162 -7.25 -39.69 -1.65
C PHE A 162 -7.98 -39.09 -2.86
N GLY A 163 -7.91 -39.75 -4.02
CA GLY A 163 -8.60 -39.34 -5.24
C GLY A 163 -10.14 -39.32 -5.13
N ALA A 164 -10.71 -40.08 -4.19
CA ALA A 164 -12.14 -40.10 -3.91
C ALA A 164 -12.62 -38.96 -3.00
N LEU A 165 -11.71 -38.27 -2.31
CA LEU A 165 -12.05 -37.10 -1.49
C LEU A 165 -12.55 -35.92 -2.33
N GLY A 166 -13.32 -35.02 -1.72
CA GLY A 166 -13.67 -33.75 -2.35
C GLY A 166 -12.44 -32.87 -2.59
N ALA A 167 -12.46 -32.07 -3.66
CA ALA A 167 -11.33 -31.23 -4.08
C ALA A 167 -10.76 -30.35 -2.96
N ASP A 168 -11.63 -29.74 -2.14
CA ASP A 168 -11.19 -28.90 -1.00
C ASP A 168 -10.35 -29.69 0.03
N ARG A 169 -10.68 -30.95 0.29
CA ARG A 169 -9.92 -31.80 1.23
C ARG A 169 -8.63 -32.29 0.62
N GLN A 170 -8.65 -32.60 -0.67
CA GLN A 170 -7.42 -32.92 -1.39
C GLN A 170 -6.46 -31.73 -1.36
N ASP A 171 -6.95 -30.50 -1.54
CA ASP A 171 -6.14 -29.26 -1.54
C ASP A 171 -5.47 -29.04 -0.18
N GLU A 172 -6.24 -29.17 0.90
CA GLU A 172 -5.73 -29.02 2.27
C GLU A 172 -4.68 -30.07 2.60
N ILE A 173 -4.93 -31.34 2.27
CA ILE A 173 -3.98 -32.43 2.54
C ILE A 173 -2.68 -32.20 1.79
N ASP A 174 -2.73 -31.89 0.49
CA ASP A 174 -1.51 -31.66 -0.30
C ASP A 174 -0.73 -30.45 0.21
N ALA A 175 -1.42 -29.34 0.50
CA ALA A 175 -0.78 -28.13 0.99
C ALA A 175 -0.07 -28.34 2.34
N HIS A 176 -0.64 -29.15 3.24
CA HIS A 176 -0.09 -29.35 4.58
C HIS A 176 0.85 -30.54 4.69
N LEU A 177 0.73 -31.55 3.83
CA LEU A 177 1.61 -32.72 3.84
C LEU A 177 2.74 -32.63 2.81
N GLU A 178 2.90 -31.53 2.08
CA GLU A 178 3.86 -31.37 0.97
C GLU A 178 5.31 -31.77 1.33
N LEU A 179 5.80 -31.45 2.54
CA LEU A 179 7.17 -31.79 2.98
C LEU A 179 7.33 -33.24 3.47
N ILE A 180 6.22 -33.92 3.74
CA ILE A 180 6.16 -35.28 4.28
C ILE A 180 5.91 -36.25 3.14
N LEU A 181 4.95 -35.97 2.27
CA LEU A 181 4.68 -36.72 1.07
C LEU A 181 5.67 -36.27 -0.02
N ASN A 182 6.91 -36.76 0.05
CA ASN A 182 7.94 -36.53 -0.95
C ASN A 182 8.23 -37.81 -1.74
N GLY A 183 8.81 -37.67 -2.94
CA GLY A 183 9.34 -38.81 -3.69
C GLY A 183 8.30 -39.55 -4.52
N ALA A 184 8.37 -40.90 -4.54
CA ALA A 184 7.54 -41.72 -5.41
C ALA A 184 6.05 -41.74 -5.02
N THR A 185 5.74 -41.50 -3.75
CA THR A 185 4.36 -41.35 -3.27
C THR A 185 3.71 -40.08 -3.80
N LEU A 186 4.45 -38.96 -3.85
CA LEU A 186 3.96 -37.70 -4.43
C LEU A 186 3.83 -37.77 -5.96
N GLU A 187 4.81 -38.40 -6.63
CA GLU A 187 4.78 -38.54 -8.11
C GLU A 187 3.50 -39.27 -8.59
N ARG A 188 2.98 -40.21 -7.78
CA ARG A 188 1.73 -40.92 -8.06
C ARG A 188 0.47 -40.08 -7.83
N LEU A 189 0.53 -39.12 -6.90
CA LEU A 189 -0.56 -38.20 -6.60
C LEU A 189 -0.57 -37.00 -7.58
N ASP A 190 0.59 -36.55 -8.06
CA ASP A 190 0.78 -35.25 -8.70
C ASP A 190 0.48 -35.21 -10.22
N GLY A 191 0.44 -36.35 -10.92
CA GLY A 191 0.42 -36.38 -12.39
C GLY A 191 -0.73 -35.58 -13.04
N LYS A 192 -1.91 -35.51 -12.41
CA LYS A 192 -3.05 -34.68 -12.86
C LYS A 192 -3.02 -33.27 -12.27
N ARG A 193 -2.57 -33.15 -11.02
CA ARG A 193 -2.69 -31.93 -10.21
C ARG A 193 -1.72 -30.83 -10.60
N LYS A 194 -0.54 -31.15 -11.13
CA LYS A 194 0.46 -30.15 -11.58
C LYS A 194 -0.11 -29.13 -12.57
N LYS A 195 -0.99 -29.56 -13.47
CA LYS A 195 -1.65 -28.67 -14.44
C LYS A 195 -2.71 -27.80 -13.79
N GLU A 196 -3.39 -28.32 -12.78
CA GLU A 196 -4.42 -27.60 -12.01
C GLU A 196 -3.77 -26.52 -11.15
N THR A 197 -2.67 -26.82 -10.45
CA THR A 197 -1.90 -25.84 -9.65
C THR A 197 -1.46 -24.62 -10.49
N ALA A 198 -1.01 -24.84 -11.72
CA ALA A 198 -0.59 -23.74 -12.61
C ALA A 198 -1.74 -22.80 -12.98
N ASN A 199 -2.97 -23.31 -13.11
CA ASN A 199 -4.18 -22.53 -13.38
C ASN A 199 -4.73 -21.89 -12.11
N GLU A 200 -4.77 -22.65 -11.02
CA GLU A 200 -5.32 -22.21 -9.73
C GLU A 200 -4.50 -21.09 -9.08
N ARG A 201 -3.18 -21.07 -9.27
CA ARG A 201 -2.33 -19.99 -8.73
C ARG A 201 -2.68 -18.60 -9.27
N LEU A 202 -3.32 -18.54 -10.44
CA LEU A 202 -3.80 -17.31 -11.09
C LEU A 202 -5.33 -17.16 -11.02
N SER A 203 -6.01 -18.07 -10.33
CA SER A 203 -7.46 -18.04 -10.15
C SER A 203 -7.92 -16.80 -9.38
N GLY A 204 -9.24 -16.54 -9.46
CA GLY A 204 -9.86 -15.47 -8.68
C GLY A 204 -9.42 -14.07 -9.07
N ARG A 205 -8.98 -13.85 -10.33
CA ARG A 205 -8.51 -12.56 -10.86
C ARG A 205 -7.37 -11.96 -10.02
N ARG A 206 -6.44 -12.81 -9.58
CA ARG A 206 -5.31 -12.45 -8.73
C ARG A 206 -4.57 -11.19 -9.22
N ALA A 207 -4.27 -11.09 -10.50
CA ALA A 207 -3.56 -9.93 -11.07
C ALA A 207 -4.31 -8.60 -10.85
N GLU A 208 -5.64 -8.62 -10.91
CA GLU A 208 -6.49 -7.45 -10.71
C GLU A 208 -6.72 -7.13 -9.23
N ARG A 209 -6.60 -8.12 -8.33
CA ARG A 209 -6.99 -8.01 -6.92
C ARG A 209 -5.81 -7.91 -5.95
N ALA A 210 -4.72 -8.64 -6.18
CA ALA A 210 -3.62 -8.77 -5.23
C ALA A 210 -2.96 -7.43 -4.86
N TRP A 211 -2.82 -6.52 -5.81
CA TRP A 211 -2.24 -5.20 -5.55
C TRP A 211 -3.09 -4.36 -4.57
N LYS A 212 -4.41 -4.59 -4.53
CA LYS A 212 -5.36 -3.89 -3.64
C LYS A 212 -5.12 -4.19 -2.17
N PHE A 213 -4.49 -5.34 -1.86
CA PHE A 213 -4.05 -5.68 -0.51
C PHE A 213 -2.89 -4.78 -0.06
N PHE A 214 -2.08 -4.23 -0.96
CA PHE A 214 -0.99 -3.33 -0.59
C PHE A 214 -1.40 -1.85 -0.59
N GLU A 215 -2.70 -1.58 -0.66
CA GLU A 215 -3.27 -0.24 -0.54
C GLU A 215 -3.85 -0.03 0.85
N SER A 216 -3.55 1.13 1.43
CA SER A 216 -4.12 1.56 2.71
C SER A 216 -5.62 1.81 2.59
N ASP A 217 -6.32 1.76 3.72
CA ASP A 217 -7.70 2.18 3.79
C ASP A 217 -7.77 3.70 3.51
N PRO A 218 -8.52 4.13 2.49
CA PRO A 218 -8.53 5.52 2.07
C PRO A 218 -9.19 6.41 3.12
N GLU A 219 -8.56 7.52 3.48
CA GLU A 219 -9.17 8.54 4.34
C GLU A 219 -10.05 9.47 3.48
N PRO A 220 -11.29 9.80 3.91
CA PRO A 220 -12.16 10.71 3.16
C PRO A 220 -11.57 12.12 3.02
N PRO A 221 -11.79 12.80 1.89
CA PRO A 221 -11.28 14.15 1.67
C PRO A 221 -11.96 15.14 2.61
N ARG A 222 -11.20 16.15 3.06
CA ARG A 222 -11.68 17.22 3.94
C ARG A 222 -11.76 18.53 3.18
N LYS A 223 -12.67 19.43 3.59
CA LYS A 223 -12.72 20.79 3.02
C LYS A 223 -11.43 21.52 3.41
N TYR A 224 -10.76 22.14 2.44
CA TYR A 224 -9.64 23.06 2.68
C TYR A 224 -10.15 24.48 2.48
N LEU A 225 -9.93 25.35 3.47
CA LEU A 225 -10.23 26.76 3.34
C LEU A 225 -8.93 27.51 3.11
N THR A 226 -8.79 28.11 1.93
CA THR A 226 -7.63 28.94 1.60
C THR A 226 -7.57 30.14 2.56
N PRO A 227 -6.38 30.50 3.10
CA PRO A 227 -6.24 31.66 3.98
C PRO A 227 -6.84 32.92 3.34
N SER A 228 -7.82 33.53 4.02
CA SER A 228 -8.56 34.65 3.46
C SER A 228 -7.68 35.89 3.33
N VAL A 229 -7.79 36.61 2.21
CA VAL A 229 -7.23 37.96 2.07
C VAL A 229 -7.88 38.87 3.12
N ARG A 230 -7.05 39.45 3.99
CA ARG A 230 -7.50 40.37 5.04
C ARG A 230 -7.74 41.77 4.45
N SER A 231 -8.78 42.44 4.93
CA SER A 231 -9.03 43.85 4.58
C SER A 231 -7.99 44.74 5.25
N ASP A 232 -7.45 45.71 4.51
CA ASP A 232 -6.57 46.71 5.08
C ASP A 232 -7.37 47.74 5.91
N THR A 233 -6.77 48.24 6.99
CA THR A 233 -7.32 49.33 7.81
C THR A 233 -7.52 50.61 7.00
N ALA A 234 -6.73 50.82 5.96
CA ALA A 234 -6.87 51.93 5.03
C ALA A 234 -8.18 51.87 4.22
N ASP A 235 -8.63 50.67 3.82
CA ASP A 235 -9.88 50.51 3.06
C ASP A 235 -11.10 50.88 3.91
N TRP A 236 -11.08 50.55 5.20
CA TRP A 236 -12.12 50.95 6.16
C TRP A 236 -12.15 52.47 6.39
N ARG A 237 -10.98 53.10 6.55
CA ARG A 237 -10.90 54.56 6.71
C ARG A 237 -11.43 55.29 5.47
N ALA A 238 -11.06 54.84 4.26
CA ALA A 238 -11.56 55.41 3.02
C ALA A 238 -13.08 55.25 2.88
N ALA A 239 -13.63 54.09 3.26
CA ALA A 239 -15.06 53.85 3.25
C ALA A 239 -15.82 54.77 4.23
N ILE A 240 -15.36 54.88 5.47
CA ILE A 240 -16.03 55.69 6.51
C ILE A 240 -15.92 57.18 6.20
N VAL A 241 -14.71 57.68 5.96
CA VAL A 241 -14.47 59.12 5.70
C VAL A 241 -15.11 59.56 4.38
N GLY A 242 -14.97 58.75 3.32
CA GLY A 242 -15.56 59.05 2.02
C GLY A 242 -17.09 59.07 2.05
N SER A 243 -17.71 58.07 2.70
CA SER A 243 -19.18 58.02 2.82
C SER A 243 -19.72 59.17 3.67
N GLY A 244 -19.03 59.52 4.76
CA GLY A 244 -19.39 60.67 5.60
C GLY A 244 -19.31 62.01 4.85
N ALA A 245 -18.24 62.22 4.08
CA ALA A 245 -18.05 63.43 3.29
C ALA A 245 -19.06 63.54 2.12
N VAL A 246 -19.43 62.43 1.48
CA VAL A 246 -20.50 62.39 0.48
C VAL A 246 -21.85 62.76 1.10
N ALA A 247 -22.19 62.19 2.25
CA ALA A 247 -23.45 62.52 2.94
C ALA A 247 -23.53 64.03 3.29
N LEU A 248 -22.42 64.62 3.74
CA LEU A 248 -22.32 66.05 4.01
C LEU A 248 -22.45 66.90 2.73
N ALA A 249 -21.83 66.48 1.62
CA ALA A 249 -21.92 67.17 0.33
C ALA A 249 -23.36 67.13 -0.22
N VAL A 250 -24.04 65.98 -0.13
CA VAL A 250 -25.45 65.82 -0.52
C VAL A 250 -26.37 66.69 0.34
N ALA A 251 -26.15 66.74 1.66
CA ALA A 251 -26.93 67.58 2.57
C ALA A 251 -26.76 69.09 2.27
N ASN A 252 -25.56 69.52 1.89
CA ASN A 252 -25.32 70.90 1.46
C ASN A 252 -25.96 71.21 0.10
N LEU A 253 -25.94 70.25 -0.83
CA LEU A 253 -26.59 70.41 -2.13
C LEU A 253 -28.11 70.56 -2.00
N ALA A 254 -28.74 69.84 -1.08
CA ALA A 254 -30.18 69.93 -0.80
C ALA A 254 -30.62 71.29 -0.23
N ARG A 255 -29.69 72.11 0.28
CA ARG A 255 -29.96 73.48 0.76
C ARG A 255 -29.81 74.54 -0.32
N GLY A 256 -29.29 74.19 -1.50
CA GLY A 256 -29.08 75.11 -2.61
C GLY A 256 -30.36 75.37 -3.43
N PRO A 257 -30.34 76.37 -4.33
CA PRO A 257 -31.43 76.60 -5.28
C PRO A 257 -31.61 75.37 -6.19
N VAL A 258 -32.82 75.10 -6.68
CA VAL A 258 -33.09 73.98 -7.59
C VAL A 258 -33.08 74.48 -9.04
N VAL A 259 -32.01 74.18 -9.78
CA VAL A 259 -31.87 74.50 -11.21
C VAL A 259 -31.93 73.19 -12.02
N LEU A 260 -32.57 73.21 -13.20
CA LEU A 260 -32.75 72.01 -14.03
C LEU A 260 -31.41 71.30 -14.35
N GLU A 261 -30.36 72.08 -14.62
CA GLU A 261 -29.00 71.57 -14.87
C GLU A 261 -28.41 70.85 -13.65
N ALA A 262 -28.67 71.37 -12.44
CA ALA A 262 -28.23 70.76 -11.19
C ALA A 262 -28.96 69.42 -10.96
N VAL A 263 -30.26 69.36 -11.24
CA VAL A 263 -31.05 68.12 -11.13
C VAL A 263 -30.55 67.06 -12.12
N ALA A 264 -30.31 67.45 -13.39
CA ALA A 264 -29.75 66.56 -14.40
C ALA A 264 -28.35 66.07 -14.00
N GLY A 265 -27.48 66.96 -13.50
CA GLY A 265 -26.14 66.63 -13.03
C GLY A 265 -26.14 65.64 -11.85
N VAL A 266 -27.07 65.80 -10.90
CA VAL A 266 -27.26 64.85 -9.78
C VAL A 266 -27.69 63.48 -10.28
N LEU A 267 -28.66 63.42 -11.19
CA LEU A 267 -29.15 62.14 -11.75
C LEU A 267 -28.05 61.41 -12.53
N LEU A 268 -27.30 62.12 -13.38
CA LEU A 268 -26.18 61.54 -14.13
C LEU A 268 -25.07 61.05 -13.21
N THR A 269 -24.75 61.81 -12.16
CA THR A 269 -23.75 61.42 -11.14
C THR A 269 -24.22 60.21 -10.34
N ALA A 270 -25.51 60.13 -9.98
CA ALA A 270 -26.07 59.00 -9.26
C ALA A 270 -26.10 57.72 -10.11
N VAL A 271 -26.56 57.80 -11.37
CA VAL A 271 -26.59 56.66 -12.30
C VAL A 271 -25.17 56.21 -12.65
N GLY A 272 -24.29 57.15 -12.98
CA GLY A 272 -22.87 56.87 -13.28
C GLY A 272 -22.15 56.26 -12.08
N GLY A 273 -22.38 56.81 -10.88
CA GLY A 273 -21.86 56.29 -9.61
C GLY A 273 -22.35 54.87 -9.30
N TYR A 274 -23.65 54.60 -9.50
CA TYR A 274 -24.23 53.26 -9.31
C TYR A 274 -23.63 52.22 -10.28
N LEU A 275 -23.51 52.56 -11.56
CA LEU A 275 -22.91 51.69 -12.57
C LEU A 275 -21.43 51.44 -12.27
N ALA A 276 -20.68 52.51 -11.99
CA ALA A 276 -19.27 52.41 -11.61
C ALA A 276 -19.08 51.55 -10.36
N PHE A 277 -19.94 51.70 -9.35
CA PHE A 277 -19.92 50.89 -8.13
C PHE A 277 -20.19 49.41 -8.41
N ARG A 278 -21.32 49.09 -9.05
CA ARG A 278 -21.74 47.71 -9.30
C ARG A 278 -20.67 46.93 -10.07
N TRP A 279 -20.11 47.53 -11.11
CA TRP A 279 -19.09 46.88 -11.94
C TRP A 279 -17.69 46.95 -11.33
N ALA A 280 -17.40 47.94 -10.47
CA ALA A 280 -16.20 47.91 -9.64
C ALA A 280 -16.21 46.74 -8.67
N VAL A 281 -17.33 46.46 -7.99
CA VAL A 281 -17.44 45.28 -7.10
C VAL A 281 -17.16 44.00 -7.88
N THR A 282 -17.81 43.77 -9.02
CA THR A 282 -17.59 42.55 -9.83
C THR A 282 -16.13 42.40 -10.27
N ARG A 283 -15.51 43.48 -10.78
CA ARG A 283 -14.12 43.45 -11.21
C ARG A 283 -13.17 43.18 -10.04
N GLU A 284 -13.31 43.91 -8.94
CA GLU A 284 -12.45 43.75 -7.77
C GLU A 284 -12.63 42.36 -7.15
N THR A 285 -13.84 41.79 -7.17
CA THR A 285 -14.09 40.40 -6.75
C THR A 285 -13.27 39.41 -7.56
N HIS A 286 -13.29 39.52 -8.89
CA HIS A 286 -12.50 38.65 -9.76
C HIS A 286 -10.99 38.91 -9.62
N CYS A 287 -10.56 40.15 -9.40
CA CYS A 287 -9.15 40.46 -9.13
C CYS A 287 -8.67 39.85 -7.82
N PHE A 288 -9.43 39.99 -6.72
CA PHE A 288 -9.09 39.39 -5.43
C PHE A 288 -9.12 37.87 -5.48
N HIS A 289 -10.10 37.28 -6.16
CA HIS A 289 -10.18 35.84 -6.37
C HIS A 289 -8.99 35.32 -7.18
N ALA A 290 -8.67 35.94 -8.32
CA ALA A 290 -7.51 35.57 -9.13
C ALA A 290 -6.20 35.75 -8.38
N ALA A 291 -6.03 36.85 -7.65
CA ALA A 291 -4.84 37.10 -6.83
C ALA A 291 -4.70 36.06 -5.70
N GLY A 292 -5.81 35.69 -5.05
CA GLY A 292 -5.85 34.63 -4.05
C GLY A 292 -5.38 33.29 -4.62
N ARG A 293 -5.89 32.91 -5.80
CA ARG A 293 -5.46 31.67 -6.47
C ARG A 293 -4.00 31.73 -6.92
N HIS A 294 -3.53 32.86 -7.47
CA HIS A 294 -2.12 33.01 -7.82
C HIS A 294 -1.19 32.92 -6.60
N ALA A 295 -1.58 33.49 -5.46
CA ALA A 295 -0.82 33.39 -4.22
C ALA A 295 -0.76 31.94 -3.71
N GLU A 296 -1.86 31.19 -3.84
CA GLU A 296 -1.97 29.79 -3.42
C GLU A 296 -1.02 28.85 -4.21
N PHE A 297 -0.82 29.10 -5.51
CA PHE A 297 0.10 28.34 -6.36
C PHE A 297 1.50 28.96 -6.47
N SER A 298 1.77 30.07 -5.77
CA SER A 298 3.10 30.68 -5.77
C SER A 298 4.08 29.84 -4.92
N VAL A 299 5.25 29.60 -5.51
CA VAL A 299 6.38 28.85 -4.90
C VAL A 299 7.11 29.71 -3.86
N LEU A 300 7.01 31.04 -3.95
CA LEU A 300 7.65 31.95 -3.01
C LEU A 300 6.93 31.89 -1.65
N PRO A 301 7.68 31.78 -0.52
CA PRO A 301 7.11 31.93 0.80
C PRO A 301 6.44 33.31 0.89
N THR A 302 5.12 33.34 1.11
CA THR A 302 4.48 34.58 1.51
C THR A 302 4.88 34.87 2.97
N PRO A 303 5.22 36.11 3.34
CA PRO A 303 5.60 36.45 4.72
C PRO A 303 4.49 36.14 5.76
N VAL A 304 3.25 35.95 5.31
CA VAL A 304 2.13 35.49 6.14
C VAL A 304 2.24 34.00 6.50
N ALA A 305 2.76 33.17 5.58
CA ALA A 305 2.99 31.75 5.84
C ALA A 305 4.12 31.51 6.86
N GLU A 306 5.05 32.45 7.02
CA GLU A 306 6.07 32.40 8.07
C GLU A 306 5.50 32.75 9.46
N ALA A 307 4.52 33.65 9.54
CA ALA A 307 3.89 34.03 10.81
C ALA A 307 2.92 32.96 11.35
N GLU A 308 2.31 32.14 10.50
CA GLU A 308 1.43 31.03 10.92
C GLU A 308 2.21 29.73 11.25
N ARG A 309 3.50 29.63 10.92
CA ARG A 309 4.39 28.51 11.32
C ARG A 309 4.70 28.46 12.83
N THR A 310 4.14 29.37 13.63
CA THR A 310 4.41 29.49 15.07
C THR A 310 3.77 28.39 15.92
N GLN A 311 2.99 27.47 15.33
CA GLN A 311 2.60 26.22 16.00
C GLN A 311 3.50 25.07 15.54
N PRO A 312 4.33 24.49 16.43
CA PRO A 312 5.22 23.39 16.06
C PRO A 312 4.39 22.12 15.84
N LEU A 313 4.09 21.81 14.57
CA LEU A 313 3.71 20.46 14.17
C LEU A 313 4.87 19.49 14.46
N PRO A 314 4.60 18.21 14.74
CA PRO A 314 5.67 17.20 14.79
C PRO A 314 6.36 17.16 13.43
N GLN A 315 7.61 17.64 13.35
CA GLN A 315 8.39 17.83 12.11
C GLN A 315 8.53 16.58 11.21
N ARG A 316 8.18 15.40 11.73
CA ARG A 316 8.42 14.12 11.07
C ARG A 316 7.31 13.73 10.09
N SER A 317 6.03 13.88 10.46
CA SER A 317 4.90 13.51 9.60
C SER A 317 4.74 14.44 8.40
N SER A 318 5.13 15.71 8.52
CA SER A 318 5.18 16.66 7.41
C SER A 318 6.22 16.26 6.35
N THR A 319 7.37 15.74 6.78
CA THR A 319 8.46 15.35 5.87
C THR A 319 8.10 14.14 5.01
N ASP A 320 7.39 13.16 5.57
CA ASP A 320 7.02 11.93 4.85
C ASP A 320 5.91 12.18 3.82
N LEU A 321 4.93 13.04 4.17
CA LEU A 321 3.88 13.46 3.25
C LEU A 321 4.44 14.27 2.07
N ASP A 322 5.36 15.20 2.34
CA ASP A 322 6.01 16.00 1.30
C ASP A 322 6.78 15.14 0.31
N ARG A 323 7.51 14.14 0.83
CA ARG A 323 8.23 13.17 0.00
C ARG A 323 7.29 12.30 -0.81
N LEU A 324 6.15 11.90 -0.25
CA LEU A 324 5.14 11.12 -0.97
C LEU A 324 4.59 11.91 -2.16
N VAL A 325 4.22 13.19 -1.96
CA VAL A 325 3.79 14.08 -3.04
C VAL A 325 4.88 14.19 -4.12
N GLU A 326 6.12 14.47 -3.73
CA GLU A 326 7.26 14.56 -4.65
C GLU A 326 7.46 13.29 -5.48
N GLN A 327 7.42 12.13 -4.82
CA GLN A 327 7.62 10.85 -5.47
C GLN A 327 6.52 10.56 -6.50
N ARG A 328 5.25 10.84 -6.16
CA ARG A 328 4.11 10.58 -7.05
C ARG A 328 4.11 11.48 -8.28
N PHE A 329 4.38 12.77 -8.09
CA PHE A 329 4.54 13.68 -9.23
C PHE A 329 5.75 13.33 -10.09
N ARG A 330 6.87 12.89 -9.49
CA ARG A 330 8.04 12.45 -10.27
C ARG A 330 7.76 11.16 -11.06
N ALA A 331 7.02 10.22 -10.49
CA ALA A 331 6.65 8.98 -11.16
C ALA A 331 5.71 9.21 -12.36
N ALA A 332 4.87 10.24 -12.30
CA ALA A 332 3.98 10.64 -13.40
C ALA A 332 4.65 11.57 -14.44
N ALA A 333 5.98 11.74 -14.38
CA ALA A 333 6.68 12.64 -15.29
C ALA A 333 6.55 12.17 -16.76
N VAL A 334 6.09 13.08 -17.62
CA VAL A 334 5.99 12.86 -19.06
C VAL A 334 7.35 13.11 -19.71
N ALA A 335 7.81 12.17 -20.55
CA ALA A 335 9.14 12.24 -21.17
C ALA A 335 9.32 13.50 -22.05
N GLY A 336 10.47 14.18 -21.92
CA GLY A 336 10.87 15.28 -22.80
C GLY A 336 10.33 16.67 -22.44
N ALA A 337 9.57 16.83 -21.36
CA ALA A 337 8.97 18.09 -20.93
C ALA A 337 9.53 18.61 -19.60
N ASP A 338 9.48 19.93 -19.38
CA ASP A 338 9.79 20.56 -18.08
C ASP A 338 8.64 20.38 -17.07
N TRP A 339 8.29 19.10 -16.83
CA TRP A 339 7.23 18.67 -15.93
C TRP A 339 7.46 19.16 -14.49
N GLN A 340 8.72 19.22 -14.07
CA GLN A 340 9.07 19.64 -12.72
C GLN A 340 8.79 21.12 -12.50
N ALA A 341 9.14 22.00 -13.46
CA ALA A 341 8.82 23.42 -13.35
C ALA A 341 7.32 23.67 -13.47
N TYR A 342 6.63 22.99 -14.39
CA TYR A 342 5.19 23.13 -14.57
C TYR A 342 4.40 22.78 -13.31
N THR A 343 4.76 21.67 -12.65
CA THR A 343 4.04 21.19 -11.45
C THR A 343 4.52 21.81 -10.14
N ALA A 344 5.59 22.61 -10.13
CA ALA A 344 6.21 23.12 -8.91
C ALA A 344 5.21 23.88 -8.01
N GLY A 345 4.48 24.84 -8.57
CA GLY A 345 3.49 25.63 -7.81
C GLY A 345 2.35 24.78 -7.25
N TYR A 346 1.92 23.77 -8.01
CA TYR A 346 0.85 22.87 -7.60
C TYR A 346 1.29 21.85 -6.54
N ARG A 347 2.52 21.32 -6.65
CA ARG A 347 3.11 20.45 -5.64
C ARG A 347 3.22 21.15 -4.29
N GLU A 348 3.74 22.38 -4.27
CA GLU A 348 3.84 23.17 -3.04
C GLU A 348 2.47 23.51 -2.45
N TYR A 349 1.49 23.83 -3.29
CA TYR A 349 0.10 23.96 -2.87
C TYR A 349 -0.41 22.69 -2.19
N LEU A 350 -0.29 21.54 -2.86
CA LEU A 350 -0.81 20.27 -2.36
C LEU A 350 -0.14 19.86 -1.04
N LYS A 351 1.18 20.06 -0.91
CA LYS A 351 1.90 19.84 0.35
C LYS A 351 1.33 20.69 1.48
N ARG A 352 1.22 22.01 1.29
CA ARG A 352 0.66 22.92 2.31
C ARG A 352 -0.76 22.51 2.70
N ARG A 353 -1.59 22.18 1.72
CA ARG A 353 -2.97 21.75 1.94
C ARG A 353 -3.04 20.45 2.73
N LEU A 354 -2.33 19.41 2.31
CA LEU A 354 -2.36 18.10 2.99
C LEU A 354 -1.74 18.20 4.39
N GLN A 355 -0.69 19.00 4.58
CA GLN A 355 -0.14 19.27 5.91
C GLN A 355 -1.17 19.93 6.84
N ALA A 356 -1.92 20.92 6.35
CA ALA A 356 -2.96 21.58 7.14
C ALA A 356 -4.12 20.62 7.49
N GLN A 357 -4.48 19.70 6.60
CA GLN A 357 -5.61 18.78 6.79
C GLN A 357 -5.27 17.53 7.60
N CYS A 358 -4.08 16.96 7.38
CA CYS A 358 -3.65 15.67 7.91
C CYS A 358 -2.66 15.82 9.07
N GLY A 359 -1.92 16.94 9.14
CA GLY A 359 -0.90 17.17 10.17
C GLY A 359 -1.48 17.26 11.59
N VAL A 360 -2.68 17.81 11.75
CA VAL A 360 -3.35 17.94 13.05
C VAL A 360 -3.97 16.61 13.52
N ALA A 361 -4.37 15.75 12.59
CA ALA A 361 -5.14 14.54 12.88
C ALA A 361 -4.29 13.25 12.97
N GLY A 362 -2.97 13.35 12.79
CA GLY A 362 -2.07 12.19 12.86
C GLY A 362 -2.37 11.12 11.80
N VAL A 363 -2.94 11.51 10.65
CA VAL A 363 -3.35 10.58 9.59
C VAL A 363 -2.12 9.93 8.96
N TYR A 364 -2.18 8.61 8.77
CA TYR A 364 -1.13 7.85 8.09
C TYR A 364 -0.96 8.34 6.64
N PRO A 365 0.25 8.73 6.18
CA PRO A 365 0.46 9.28 4.84
C PRO A 365 -0.03 8.37 3.70
N GLY A 366 0.01 7.05 3.88
CA GLY A 366 -0.51 6.10 2.88
C GLY A 366 -2.02 6.18 2.69
N ALA A 367 -2.79 6.59 3.71
CA ALA A 367 -4.25 6.72 3.64
C ALA A 367 -4.70 7.87 2.74
N VAL A 368 -3.83 8.87 2.49
CA VAL A 368 -4.09 10.00 1.58
C VAL A 368 -3.39 9.85 0.23
N LYS A 369 -2.71 8.71 0.00
CA LYS A 369 -2.04 8.42 -1.28
C LYS A 369 -3.02 8.47 -2.46
N TRP A 370 -4.22 7.91 -2.30
CA TRP A 370 -5.25 7.93 -3.34
C TRP A 370 -5.62 9.36 -3.77
N LEU A 371 -5.66 10.30 -2.82
CA LEU A 371 -5.98 11.70 -3.07
C LEU A 371 -4.83 12.37 -3.84
N ILE A 372 -3.58 12.05 -3.50
CA ILE A 372 -2.41 12.51 -4.24
C ILE A 372 -2.43 11.96 -5.66
N ASP A 373 -2.66 10.65 -5.83
CA ASP A 373 -2.74 9.99 -7.14
C ASP A 373 -3.87 10.59 -8.00
N TRP A 374 -5.03 10.90 -7.39
CA TRP A 374 -6.14 11.60 -8.05
C TRP A 374 -5.72 12.98 -8.55
N HIS A 375 -5.10 13.81 -7.70
CA HIS A 375 -4.60 15.13 -8.08
C HIS A 375 -3.51 15.05 -9.17
N VAL A 376 -2.62 14.07 -9.09
CA VAL A 376 -1.61 13.83 -10.13
C VAL A 376 -2.28 13.55 -11.47
N GLN A 377 -3.29 12.69 -11.52
CA GLN A 377 -4.03 12.40 -12.74
C GLN A 377 -4.69 13.65 -13.33
N GLN A 378 -5.33 14.48 -12.51
CA GLN A 378 -5.93 15.75 -12.96
C GLN A 378 -4.89 16.69 -13.59
N VAL A 379 -3.68 16.78 -13.02
CA VAL A 379 -2.61 17.62 -13.57
C VAL A 379 -2.05 17.04 -14.88
N VAL A 380 -1.93 15.71 -14.99
CA VAL A 380 -1.53 15.04 -16.23
C VAL A 380 -2.58 15.27 -17.35
N ASP A 381 -3.86 15.16 -17.03
CA ASP A 381 -4.95 15.41 -17.98
C ASP A 381 -4.99 16.89 -18.42
N GLY A 382 -4.73 17.82 -17.50
CA GLY A 382 -4.57 19.24 -17.83
C GLY A 382 -3.37 19.51 -18.73
N TRP A 383 -2.24 18.84 -18.49
CA TRP A 383 -1.04 18.96 -19.32
C TRP A 383 -1.30 18.48 -20.75
N THR A 384 -1.90 17.30 -20.92
CA THR A 384 -2.19 16.73 -22.25
C THR A 384 -3.20 17.57 -23.05
N THR A 385 -4.13 18.24 -22.38
CA THR A 385 -5.11 19.14 -22.99
C THR A 385 -4.61 20.57 -23.20
N GLY A 386 -3.37 20.89 -22.78
CA GLY A 386 -2.77 22.21 -22.90
C GLY A 386 -3.43 23.28 -22.01
N ARG A 387 -4.19 22.87 -21.00
CA ARG A 387 -4.88 23.78 -20.06
C ARG A 387 -4.42 23.47 -18.64
N PRO A 388 -3.73 24.39 -17.96
CA PRO A 388 -3.33 24.15 -16.60
C PRO A 388 -4.56 23.94 -15.72
N TYR A 389 -4.67 22.74 -15.13
CA TYR A 389 -5.81 22.34 -14.28
C TYR A 389 -6.11 23.39 -13.19
N TYR A 390 -5.07 24.04 -12.67
CA TYR A 390 -5.16 25.06 -11.63
C TYR A 390 -5.36 26.49 -12.15
N LEU A 391 -5.24 26.77 -13.46
CA LEU A 391 -5.65 28.06 -14.05
C LEU A 391 -7.10 28.00 -14.51
N ALA A 392 -8.02 28.40 -13.63
CA ALA A 392 -9.36 28.77 -14.01
C ALA A 392 -9.29 29.85 -15.10
N PRO A 393 -10.04 29.69 -16.20
CA PRO A 393 -10.08 30.70 -17.25
C PRO A 393 -10.55 32.02 -16.65
N GLN A 394 -9.87 33.10 -17.04
CA GLN A 394 -10.27 34.44 -16.62
C GLN A 394 -11.72 34.67 -17.11
N PRO A 395 -12.68 34.92 -16.20
CA PRO A 395 -14.08 34.99 -16.59
C PRO A 395 -14.28 36.14 -17.58
N ALA A 396 -14.98 35.88 -18.70
CA ALA A 396 -15.28 36.90 -19.71
C ALA A 396 -15.98 38.13 -19.11
N ASP A 397 -16.66 37.94 -17.98
CA ASP A 397 -17.35 38.96 -17.21
C ASP A 397 -16.41 39.99 -16.59
N ALA A 398 -15.15 39.66 -16.31
CA ALA A 398 -14.17 40.60 -15.80
C ALA A 398 -13.83 41.71 -16.82
N ARG A 399 -13.74 41.35 -18.12
CA ARG A 399 -13.50 42.32 -19.20
C ARG A 399 -14.71 43.22 -19.42
N LYS A 400 -15.91 42.64 -19.46
CA LYS A 400 -17.18 43.39 -19.57
C LYS A 400 -17.35 44.36 -18.39
N ALA A 401 -17.05 43.91 -17.18
CA ALA A 401 -17.10 44.75 -15.98
C ALA A 401 -16.13 45.93 -16.04
N ALA A 402 -14.94 45.75 -16.62
CA ALA A 402 -13.98 46.84 -16.79
C ALA A 402 -14.50 47.94 -17.74
N VAL A 403 -15.09 47.56 -18.88
CA VAL A 403 -15.67 48.50 -19.85
C VAL A 403 -16.86 49.24 -19.24
N LEU A 404 -17.79 48.53 -18.59
CA LEU A 404 -18.99 49.14 -18.01
C LEU A 404 -18.67 50.04 -16.80
N ARG A 405 -17.63 49.73 -16.03
CA ARG A 405 -17.11 50.64 -14.98
C ARG A 405 -16.60 51.95 -15.59
N PHE A 406 -15.88 51.88 -16.72
CA PHE A 406 -15.36 53.07 -17.40
C PHE A 406 -16.50 53.93 -17.95
N CYS A 407 -17.51 53.33 -18.58
CA CYS A 407 -18.72 54.04 -19.03
C CYS A 407 -19.46 54.74 -17.87
N GLY A 408 -19.62 54.05 -16.73
CA GLY A 408 -20.24 54.65 -15.53
C GLY A 408 -19.43 55.83 -14.97
N LEU A 409 -18.10 55.73 -14.97
CA LEU A 409 -17.21 56.80 -14.52
C LEU A 409 -17.28 58.02 -15.45
N LEU A 410 -17.29 57.82 -16.77
CA LEU A 410 -17.49 58.89 -17.73
C LEU A 410 -18.83 59.61 -17.52
N LEU A 411 -19.91 58.86 -17.31
CA LEU A 411 -21.24 59.43 -17.05
C LEU A 411 -21.25 60.27 -15.76
N ALA A 412 -20.58 59.80 -14.70
CA ALA A 412 -20.46 60.53 -13.45
C ALA A 412 -19.63 61.82 -13.60
N VAL A 413 -18.55 61.79 -14.39
CA VAL A 413 -17.74 62.99 -14.69
C VAL A 413 -18.57 64.02 -15.45
N VAL A 414 -19.37 63.61 -16.44
CA VAL A 414 -20.28 64.52 -17.15
C VAL A 414 -21.29 65.16 -16.19
N GLY A 415 -21.87 64.38 -15.28
CA GLY A 415 -22.76 64.90 -14.24
C GLY A 415 -22.09 65.93 -13.32
N LEU A 416 -20.85 65.67 -12.88
CA LEU A 416 -20.07 66.59 -12.05
C LEU A 416 -19.74 67.90 -12.79
N ILE A 417 -19.42 67.84 -14.09
CA ILE A 417 -19.15 69.03 -14.91
C ILE A 417 -20.41 69.90 -15.04
N ALA A 418 -21.58 69.30 -15.25
CA ALA A 418 -22.84 70.04 -15.31
C ALA A 418 -23.15 70.75 -13.98
N MET A 419 -22.88 70.11 -12.84
CA MET A 419 -23.06 70.73 -11.52
C MET A 419 -22.07 71.87 -11.25
N LEU A 420 -20.83 71.76 -11.74
CA LEU A 420 -19.85 72.84 -11.66
C LEU A 420 -20.25 74.04 -12.52
N HIS A 421 -20.80 73.78 -13.71
CA HIS A 421 -21.30 74.84 -14.60
C HIS A 421 -22.47 75.62 -13.95
N ALA A 422 -23.32 74.91 -13.21
CA ALA A 422 -24.40 75.51 -12.42
C ALA A 422 -23.94 76.19 -11.11
N GLY A 423 -22.64 76.27 -10.83
CA GLY A 423 -22.07 77.02 -9.69
C GLY A 423 -21.89 76.25 -8.39
N TYR A 424 -22.10 74.92 -8.38
CA TYR A 424 -21.97 74.11 -7.16
C TYR A 424 -20.53 73.63 -6.94
N LEU A 425 -19.73 74.41 -6.22
CA LEU A 425 -18.37 74.00 -5.83
C LEU A 425 -18.32 72.72 -4.97
N THR A 426 -19.42 72.38 -4.29
CA THR A 426 -19.57 71.11 -3.55
C THR A 426 -19.46 69.88 -4.44
N ALA A 427 -19.61 70.01 -5.77
CA ALA A 427 -19.39 68.95 -6.74
C ALA A 427 -17.94 68.42 -6.72
N LEU A 428 -16.93 69.24 -6.44
CA LEU A 428 -15.53 68.79 -6.32
C LEU A 428 -15.34 67.87 -5.11
N VAL A 429 -15.95 68.26 -3.97
CA VAL A 429 -15.93 67.45 -2.74
C VAL A 429 -16.71 66.15 -2.98
N LEU A 430 -17.87 66.21 -3.63
CA LEU A 430 -18.67 65.05 -3.99
C LEU A 430 -17.91 64.08 -4.91
N GLY A 431 -17.18 64.60 -5.91
CA GLY A 431 -16.37 63.79 -6.82
C GLY A 431 -15.20 63.10 -6.11
N ALA A 432 -14.41 63.85 -5.33
CA ALA A 432 -13.26 63.31 -4.61
C ALA A 432 -13.67 62.35 -3.49
N ALA A 433 -14.60 62.77 -2.61
CA ALA A 433 -15.10 61.93 -1.52
C ALA A 433 -15.88 60.72 -2.04
N GLY A 434 -16.67 60.91 -3.11
CA GLY A 434 -17.40 59.86 -3.79
C GLY A 434 -16.47 58.81 -4.36
N PHE A 435 -15.38 59.20 -5.03
CA PHE A 435 -14.41 58.26 -5.58
C PHE A 435 -13.76 57.40 -4.49
N TRP A 436 -13.28 58.02 -3.39
CA TRP A 436 -12.63 57.29 -2.29
C TRP A 436 -13.61 56.41 -1.50
N GLY A 437 -14.82 56.92 -1.21
CA GLY A 437 -15.87 56.17 -0.54
C GLY A 437 -16.35 54.98 -1.37
N LEU A 438 -16.65 55.19 -2.66
CA LEU A 438 -17.03 54.12 -3.58
C LEU A 438 -15.93 53.06 -3.72
N ARG A 439 -14.67 53.47 -3.81
CA ARG A 439 -13.53 52.54 -3.88
C ARG A 439 -13.41 51.70 -2.61
N GLY A 440 -13.50 52.31 -1.43
CA GLY A 440 -13.41 51.60 -0.15
C GLY A 440 -14.56 50.61 0.05
N VAL A 441 -15.80 51.06 -0.15
CA VAL A 441 -16.99 50.19 -0.02
C VAL A 441 -16.98 49.08 -1.08
N ALA A 442 -16.62 49.39 -2.33
CA ALA A 442 -16.56 48.39 -3.39
C ALA A 442 -15.52 47.29 -3.08
N ARG A 443 -14.36 47.66 -2.51
CA ARG A 443 -13.34 46.68 -2.07
C ARG A 443 -13.82 45.81 -0.92
N LEU A 444 -14.46 46.37 0.11
CA LEU A 444 -14.98 45.58 1.23
C LEU A 444 -16.05 44.58 0.77
N MET A 445 -17.00 45.01 -0.08
CA MET A 445 -17.98 44.10 -0.67
C MET A 445 -17.34 43.07 -1.60
N ALA A 446 -16.34 43.48 -2.38
CA ALA A 446 -15.63 42.60 -3.28
C ALA A 446 -14.85 41.50 -2.55
N LEU A 447 -14.23 41.81 -1.40
CA LEU A 447 -13.57 40.84 -0.53
C LEU A 447 -14.56 39.81 0.04
N SER A 448 -15.73 40.26 0.50
CA SER A 448 -16.78 39.35 0.98
C SER A 448 -17.23 38.39 -0.14
N ARG A 449 -17.52 38.92 -1.33
CA ARG A 449 -17.89 38.08 -2.49
C ARG A 449 -16.75 37.16 -2.94
N ALA A 450 -15.50 37.63 -2.89
CA ALA A 450 -14.35 36.80 -3.25
C ALA A 450 -14.16 35.63 -2.27
N ARG A 451 -14.47 35.82 -0.98
CA ARG A 451 -14.54 34.71 -0.01
C ARG A 451 -15.63 33.72 -0.36
N THR A 452 -16.83 34.19 -0.68
CA THR A 452 -17.92 33.30 -1.13
C THR A 452 -17.54 32.50 -2.37
N LEU A 453 -16.88 33.13 -3.36
CA LEU A 453 -16.38 32.41 -4.53
C LEU A 453 -15.30 31.38 -4.18
N ALA A 454 -14.38 31.72 -3.27
CA ALA A 454 -13.37 30.78 -2.79
C ALA A 454 -14.01 29.60 -2.03
N ASP A 455 -15.04 29.84 -1.22
CA ASP A 455 -15.79 28.81 -0.52
C ASP A 455 -16.54 27.89 -1.49
N GLN A 456 -17.13 28.45 -2.55
CA GLN A 456 -17.79 27.71 -3.62
C GLN A 456 -16.80 26.84 -4.42
N ASP A 457 -15.62 27.37 -4.74
CA ASP A 457 -14.55 26.61 -5.39
C ASP A 457 -14.06 25.46 -4.49
N ALA A 458 -13.90 25.72 -3.19
CA ALA A 458 -13.51 24.70 -2.21
C ALA A 458 -14.59 23.60 -2.07
N GLU A 459 -15.88 23.96 -2.14
CA GLU A 459 -16.99 22.99 -2.14
C GLU A 459 -17.03 22.17 -3.41
N ARG A 460 -16.84 22.81 -4.56
CA ARG A 460 -16.77 22.12 -5.84
C ARG A 460 -15.63 21.10 -5.85
N LEU A 461 -14.43 21.52 -5.45
CA LEU A 461 -13.27 20.63 -5.37
C LEU A 461 -13.50 19.48 -4.39
N LEU A 462 -14.10 19.76 -3.22
CA LEU A 462 -14.45 18.70 -2.27
C LEU A 462 -15.44 17.70 -2.86
N ASN A 463 -16.43 18.15 -3.63
CA ASN A 463 -17.39 17.26 -4.27
C ASN A 463 -16.73 16.39 -5.35
N GLU A 464 -15.81 16.96 -6.14
CA GLU A 464 -15.01 16.23 -7.13
C GLU A 464 -14.09 15.19 -6.44
N GLU A 465 -13.45 15.56 -5.34
CA GLU A 465 -12.62 14.65 -4.54
C GLU A 465 -13.45 13.55 -3.87
N LYS A 466 -14.67 13.85 -3.40
CA LYS A 466 -15.59 12.84 -2.84
C LYS A 466 -16.02 11.82 -3.90
N ALA A 467 -16.31 12.26 -5.12
CA ALA A 467 -16.60 11.35 -6.22
C ALA A 467 -15.39 10.47 -6.55
N GLY A 468 -14.17 11.04 -6.54
CA GLY A 468 -12.92 10.29 -6.67
C GLY A 468 -12.71 9.27 -5.54
N TYR A 469 -13.02 9.65 -4.30
CA TYR A 469 -12.98 8.77 -3.12
C TYR A 469 -13.95 7.59 -3.25
N GLU A 470 -15.19 7.86 -3.61
CA GLU A 470 -16.22 6.83 -3.78
C GLU A 470 -15.82 5.83 -4.88
N TYR A 471 -15.32 6.33 -6.02
CA TYR A 471 -14.77 5.50 -7.08
C TYR A 471 -13.60 4.63 -6.58
N TRP A 472 -12.67 5.20 -5.82
CA TRP A 472 -11.53 4.46 -5.28
C TRP A 472 -11.96 3.40 -4.26
N CYS A 473 -12.95 3.69 -3.41
CA CYS A 473 -13.55 2.73 -2.49
C CYS A 473 -14.20 1.56 -3.22
N VAL A 474 -14.94 1.82 -4.31
CA VAL A 474 -15.51 0.77 -5.16
C VAL A 474 -14.39 -0.10 -5.78
N GLN A 475 -13.30 0.53 -6.23
CA GLN A 475 -12.15 -0.20 -6.78
C GLN A 475 -11.44 -1.08 -5.76
N LEU A 476 -11.46 -0.72 -4.48
CA LEU A 476 -10.88 -1.51 -3.38
C LEU A 476 -11.86 -2.51 -2.75
N ALA A 477 -13.12 -2.54 -3.15
CA ALA A 477 -14.16 -3.34 -2.49
C ALA A 477 -13.94 -4.86 -2.62
N ASP A 478 -13.33 -5.31 -3.71
CA ASP A 478 -12.98 -6.72 -3.98
C ASP A 478 -11.56 -7.09 -3.52
N ARG A 479 -10.98 -6.32 -2.58
CA ARG A 479 -9.67 -6.62 -1.99
C ARG A 479 -9.61 -8.07 -1.46
N PRO A 480 -8.53 -8.81 -1.74
CA PRO A 480 -8.39 -10.19 -1.26
C PRO A 480 -8.17 -10.23 0.25
N THR A 481 -8.59 -11.32 0.86
CA THR A 481 -8.35 -11.63 2.28
C THR A 481 -6.92 -12.14 2.50
N ASP A 482 -6.40 -12.04 3.72
CA ASP A 482 -5.05 -12.55 4.02
C ASP A 482 -4.91 -14.07 3.80
N THR A 483 -6.00 -14.82 3.99
CA THR A 483 -6.06 -16.26 3.71
C THR A 483 -5.99 -16.56 2.21
N GLU A 484 -6.67 -15.79 1.35
CA GLU A 484 -6.52 -15.88 -0.11
C GLU A 484 -5.07 -15.57 -0.54
N MET A 485 -4.47 -14.51 0.03
CA MET A 485 -3.07 -14.16 -0.23
C MET A 485 -2.11 -15.29 0.20
N GLY A 486 -2.38 -15.93 1.34
CA GLY A 486 -1.65 -17.10 1.82
C GLY A 486 -1.75 -18.30 0.89
N ARG A 487 -2.97 -18.63 0.42
CA ARG A 487 -3.21 -19.72 -0.53
C ARG A 487 -2.45 -19.52 -1.84
N TRP A 488 -2.52 -18.33 -2.43
CA TRP A 488 -1.78 -18.02 -3.66
C TRP A 488 -0.27 -18.15 -3.48
N LEU A 489 0.27 -17.73 -2.33
CA LEU A 489 1.69 -17.89 -2.03
C LEU A 489 2.10 -19.36 -1.91
N ALA A 490 1.28 -20.20 -1.28
CA ALA A 490 1.53 -21.64 -1.19
C ALA A 490 1.57 -22.29 -2.58
N LEU A 491 0.58 -21.99 -3.43
CA LEU A 491 0.54 -22.49 -4.81
C LEU A 491 1.76 -22.04 -5.64
N ASP A 492 2.25 -20.81 -5.44
CA ASP A 492 3.48 -20.36 -6.10
C ASP A 492 4.74 -21.09 -5.62
N LYS A 493 4.82 -21.46 -4.34
CA LYS A 493 5.94 -22.27 -3.81
C LYS A 493 5.97 -23.64 -4.50
N THR A 494 4.83 -24.31 -4.57
CA THR A 494 4.69 -25.62 -5.23
C THR A 494 4.99 -25.51 -6.73
N TYR A 495 4.47 -24.48 -7.39
CA TYR A 495 4.75 -24.23 -8.81
C TYR A 495 6.24 -23.98 -9.08
N LEU A 496 6.92 -23.20 -8.24
CA LEU A 496 8.36 -22.93 -8.40
C LEU A 496 9.21 -24.17 -8.11
N LYS A 497 8.81 -25.03 -7.18
CA LYS A 497 9.41 -26.34 -6.94
C LYS A 497 9.33 -27.21 -8.20
N ASP A 498 8.14 -27.37 -8.77
CA ASP A 498 7.93 -28.17 -9.98
C ASP A 498 8.70 -27.60 -11.18
N GLN A 499 8.69 -26.28 -11.34
CA GLN A 499 9.46 -25.61 -12.37
C GLN A 499 10.97 -25.83 -12.21
N ALA A 500 11.48 -25.83 -10.97
CA ALA A 500 12.88 -26.12 -10.68
C ALA A 500 13.24 -27.59 -10.98
N LEU A 501 12.35 -28.55 -10.68
CA LEU A 501 12.52 -29.96 -11.02
C LEU A 501 12.55 -30.18 -12.53
N HIS A 502 11.58 -29.64 -13.27
CA HIS A 502 11.49 -29.77 -14.71
C HIS A 502 12.74 -29.20 -15.42
N ARG A 503 13.18 -28.00 -15.02
CA ARG A 503 14.41 -27.37 -15.56
C ARG A 503 15.67 -28.16 -15.22
N ALA A 504 15.65 -28.86 -14.09
CA ALA A 504 16.73 -29.71 -13.64
C ALA A 504 16.73 -31.09 -14.33
N SER A 505 15.68 -31.40 -15.12
CA SER A 505 15.41 -32.74 -15.67
C SER A 505 15.37 -33.82 -14.60
N LEU A 506 14.83 -33.47 -13.43
CA LEU A 506 14.67 -34.35 -12.28
C LEU A 506 13.20 -34.72 -12.14
N HIS A 507 12.96 -35.96 -11.74
CA HIS A 507 11.65 -36.43 -11.31
C HIS A 507 11.54 -36.26 -9.79
N GLU A 508 10.32 -36.31 -9.27
CA GLU A 508 10.09 -36.21 -7.82
C GLU A 508 10.72 -37.36 -7.05
N ARG A 509 10.76 -38.57 -7.62
CA ARG A 509 11.52 -39.70 -7.07
C ARG A 509 13.04 -39.47 -6.93
N ASP A 510 13.60 -38.51 -7.66
CA ASP A 510 15.04 -38.18 -7.56
C ASP A 510 15.34 -37.23 -6.39
N LEU A 511 14.29 -36.69 -5.77
CA LEU A 511 14.34 -35.76 -4.66
C LEU A 511 14.35 -36.50 -3.32
N VAL A 512 15.37 -36.24 -2.50
CA VAL A 512 15.42 -36.71 -1.10
C VAL A 512 14.58 -35.82 -0.21
N THR A 513 14.71 -34.50 -0.39
CA THR A 513 13.91 -33.46 0.25
C THR A 513 14.08 -32.13 -0.50
N TYR A 514 13.25 -31.14 -0.20
CA TYR A 514 13.43 -29.78 -0.69
C TYR A 514 13.12 -28.77 0.40
N VAL A 515 13.60 -27.55 0.18
CA VAL A 515 13.39 -26.42 1.07
C VAL A 515 13.12 -25.19 0.23
N VAL A 516 12.08 -24.43 0.57
CA VAL A 516 11.79 -23.14 -0.06
C VAL A 516 11.93 -22.04 0.99
N LEU A 517 12.94 -21.21 0.83
CA LEU A 517 13.11 -19.99 1.61
C LEU A 517 12.43 -18.82 0.92
N VAL A 518 11.72 -18.01 1.69
CA VAL A 518 11.01 -16.83 1.19
C VAL A 518 11.53 -15.57 1.87
N GLU A 519 11.87 -14.57 1.07
CA GLU A 519 12.33 -13.24 1.50
C GLU A 519 11.48 -12.17 0.82
N ASN A 520 11.35 -11.00 1.44
CA ASN A 520 10.80 -9.85 0.76
C ASN A 520 11.74 -9.40 -0.36
N ALA A 521 11.19 -9.12 -1.55
CA ALA A 521 12.02 -8.55 -2.59
C ALA A 521 12.47 -7.12 -2.21
N PRO A 522 13.65 -6.66 -2.68
CA PRO A 522 14.09 -5.30 -2.47
C PRO A 522 13.03 -4.30 -2.95
N PHE A 523 12.72 -3.31 -2.12
CA PHE A 523 11.73 -2.26 -2.39
C PHE A 523 10.28 -2.76 -2.57
N ALA A 524 9.97 -4.02 -2.25
CA ALA A 524 8.59 -4.49 -2.28
C ALA A 524 7.76 -3.86 -1.16
N ARG A 525 6.53 -3.46 -1.48
CA ARG A 525 5.54 -3.06 -0.47
C ARG A 525 5.14 -4.26 0.37
N SER A 526 4.87 -4.01 1.65
CA SER A 526 4.30 -5.00 2.56
C SER A 526 2.88 -4.62 2.97
N GLY A 527 2.04 -5.64 3.16
CA GLY A 527 0.68 -5.52 3.68
C GLY A 527 0.49 -6.53 4.79
N ARG A 528 -0.26 -6.18 5.83
CA ARG A 528 -0.43 -7.01 7.01
C ARG A 528 -1.81 -6.83 7.65
N VAL A 529 -2.33 -7.90 8.22
CA VAL A 529 -3.46 -7.89 9.15
C VAL A 529 -2.92 -8.04 10.59
N PRO A 530 -3.50 -7.38 11.61
CA PRO A 530 -3.18 -7.61 13.02
C PRO A 530 -3.09 -9.09 13.34
N GLN A 531 -2.01 -9.51 14.02
CA GLN A 531 -1.70 -10.92 14.37
C GLN A 531 -1.56 -11.89 13.17
N GLY A 532 -1.72 -11.41 11.93
CA GLY A 532 -1.42 -12.12 10.70
C GLY A 532 0.03 -11.93 10.23
N LEU A 533 0.40 -12.71 9.23
CA LEU A 533 1.74 -12.67 8.62
C LEU A 533 1.88 -11.48 7.68
N PRO A 534 3.10 -10.93 7.54
CA PRO A 534 3.36 -9.93 6.50
C PRO A 534 3.31 -10.58 5.12
N ARG A 535 2.58 -9.93 4.21
CA ARG A 535 2.57 -10.24 2.77
C ARG A 535 3.39 -9.20 2.04
N TYR A 536 3.95 -9.56 0.90
CA TYR A 536 4.75 -8.67 0.07
C TYR A 536 4.27 -8.67 -1.37
N GLU A 537 4.37 -7.52 -2.02
CA GLU A 537 4.01 -7.36 -3.45
C GLU A 537 4.96 -8.14 -4.37
N ALA A 538 6.19 -8.39 -3.91
CA ALA A 538 7.15 -9.23 -4.58
C ALA A 538 8.03 -9.96 -3.57
N TYR A 539 8.42 -11.17 -3.94
CA TYR A 539 9.21 -12.09 -3.13
C TYR A 539 10.51 -12.45 -3.82
N MET A 540 11.56 -12.67 -3.04
CA MET A 540 12.76 -13.35 -3.46
C MET A 540 12.71 -14.76 -2.88
N MET A 541 12.53 -15.75 -3.74
CA MET A 541 12.41 -17.15 -3.33
C MET A 541 13.69 -17.90 -3.63
N GLN A 542 14.14 -18.72 -2.68
CA GLN A 542 15.28 -19.60 -2.86
C GLN A 542 14.86 -21.05 -2.64
N VAL A 543 14.87 -21.82 -3.72
CA VAL A 543 14.48 -23.24 -3.74
C VAL A 543 15.74 -24.08 -3.69
N PHE A 544 15.87 -24.94 -2.68
CA PHE A 544 16.90 -25.97 -2.58
C PHE A 544 16.27 -27.33 -2.86
N LEU A 545 16.79 -28.01 -3.86
CA LEU A 545 16.46 -29.40 -4.18
C LEU A 545 17.61 -30.28 -3.72
N LEU A 546 17.38 -31.14 -2.73
CA LEU A 546 18.37 -32.08 -2.22
C LEU A 546 18.11 -33.42 -2.92
N THR A 547 19.06 -33.83 -3.77
CA THR A 547 18.94 -35.01 -4.63
C THR A 547 19.97 -36.06 -4.23
N HIS A 548 19.88 -37.28 -4.77
CA HIS A 548 20.93 -38.28 -4.54
C HIS A 548 22.33 -37.86 -5.04
N TYR A 549 22.41 -36.89 -5.95
CA TYR A 549 23.65 -36.47 -6.61
C TYR A 549 24.24 -35.17 -6.06
N GLY A 550 23.54 -34.49 -5.15
CA GLY A 550 23.97 -33.20 -4.60
C GLY A 550 22.80 -32.24 -4.39
N VAL A 551 23.14 -30.99 -4.09
CA VAL A 551 22.18 -29.92 -3.83
C VAL A 551 22.12 -28.98 -5.02
N ARG A 552 20.89 -28.69 -5.47
CA ARG A 552 20.62 -27.66 -6.48
C ARG A 552 19.90 -26.50 -5.82
N ALA A 553 20.43 -25.30 -5.96
CA ALA A 553 19.82 -24.07 -5.45
C ALA A 553 19.38 -23.19 -6.62
N SER A 554 18.14 -22.72 -6.59
CA SER A 554 17.61 -21.74 -7.53
C SER A 554 17.09 -20.52 -6.76
N ARG A 555 17.55 -19.33 -7.13
CA ARG A 555 17.06 -18.05 -6.59
C ARG A 555 16.22 -17.35 -7.65
N VAL A 556 14.96 -17.02 -7.33
CA VAL A 556 13.96 -16.51 -8.26
C VAL A 556 13.30 -15.25 -7.68
N TYR A 557 13.14 -14.23 -8.51
CA TYR A 557 12.29 -13.08 -8.20
C TYR A 557 10.84 -13.40 -8.60
N LEU A 558 9.91 -13.37 -7.66
CA LEU A 558 8.48 -13.58 -7.89
C LEU A 558 7.74 -12.26 -7.72
N GLU A 559 7.06 -11.81 -8.77
CA GLU A 559 6.08 -10.74 -8.68
C GLU A 559 4.73 -11.33 -8.23
N PHE A 560 4.25 -10.95 -7.05
CA PHE A 560 3.11 -11.61 -6.43
C PHE A 560 1.79 -11.31 -7.14
N GLY A 561 1.63 -10.14 -7.75
CA GLY A 561 0.38 -9.82 -8.47
C GLY A 561 0.20 -10.68 -9.71
N SER A 562 1.23 -10.73 -10.56
CA SER A 562 1.20 -11.46 -11.84
C SER A 562 1.52 -12.95 -11.72
N GLY A 563 2.15 -13.36 -10.60
CA GLY A 563 2.74 -14.68 -10.46
C GLY A 563 3.94 -14.90 -11.40
N ALA A 564 4.53 -13.84 -11.96
CA ALA A 564 5.65 -13.94 -12.87
C ALA A 564 6.96 -14.22 -12.12
N ALA A 565 7.66 -15.27 -12.52
CA ALA A 565 9.00 -15.63 -12.04
C ALA A 565 10.07 -15.07 -12.99
N ARG A 566 11.01 -14.28 -12.47
CA ARG A 566 12.08 -13.60 -13.24
C ARG A 566 13.44 -13.77 -12.57
N ASN A 567 14.49 -13.44 -13.33
CA ASN A 567 15.88 -13.32 -12.84
C ASN A 567 16.39 -14.56 -12.10
N GLU A 568 16.06 -15.74 -12.61
CA GLU A 568 16.48 -17.01 -12.01
C GLU A 568 18.00 -17.17 -12.04
N ARG A 569 18.59 -17.46 -10.87
CA ARG A 569 20.00 -17.83 -10.74
C ARG A 569 20.11 -19.24 -10.17
N ARG A 570 20.81 -20.12 -10.88
CA ARG A 570 20.95 -21.53 -10.52
C ARG A 570 22.38 -21.83 -10.10
N LYS A 571 22.53 -22.67 -9.07
CA LYS A 571 23.81 -23.21 -8.62
C LYS A 571 23.65 -24.67 -8.26
N MET A 572 24.69 -25.47 -8.51
CA MET A 572 24.76 -26.86 -8.09
C MET A 572 26.06 -27.06 -7.31
N PHE A 573 25.97 -27.77 -6.19
CA PHE A 573 27.13 -28.09 -5.37
C PHE A 573 26.96 -29.47 -4.72
N PRO A 574 28.05 -30.23 -4.53
CA PRO A 574 28.00 -31.49 -3.81
C PRO A 574 27.74 -31.26 -2.31
N TYR A 575 27.24 -32.28 -1.62
CA TYR A 575 27.01 -32.21 -0.17
C TYR A 575 28.27 -31.84 0.61
N ASP A 576 29.41 -32.43 0.22
CA ASP A 576 30.72 -32.22 0.85
C ASP A 576 31.26 -30.78 0.67
N ALA A 577 30.66 -29.98 -0.22
CA ALA A 577 31.03 -28.58 -0.41
C ALA A 577 30.34 -27.65 0.59
N VAL A 578 29.33 -28.09 1.34
CA VAL A 578 28.65 -27.26 2.35
C VAL A 578 29.51 -27.16 3.61
N ALA A 579 30.09 -25.99 3.85
CA ALA A 579 30.95 -25.78 5.02
C ALA A 579 30.17 -25.38 6.28
N SER A 580 29.12 -24.57 6.10
CA SER A 580 28.27 -24.15 7.22
C SER A 580 26.92 -23.65 6.74
N ALA A 581 25.88 -24.01 7.48
CA ALA A 581 24.60 -23.34 7.50
C ALA A 581 24.49 -22.66 8.86
N SER A 582 24.35 -21.34 8.90
CA SER A 582 24.19 -20.61 10.16
C SER A 582 23.10 -19.56 10.06
N VAL A 583 22.43 -19.34 11.18
CA VAL A 583 21.51 -18.23 11.38
C VAL A 583 22.17 -17.25 12.33
N THR A 584 22.33 -16.01 11.88
CA THR A 584 22.75 -14.92 12.77
C THR A 584 21.54 -14.09 13.15
N GLU A 585 21.26 -14.05 14.44
CA GLU A 585 20.22 -13.22 15.04
C GLU A 585 20.85 -11.95 15.61
N LYS A 586 20.41 -10.80 15.12
CA LYS A 586 20.81 -9.48 15.62
C LYS A 586 19.63 -8.88 16.38
N GLY A 587 19.67 -9.02 17.69
CA GLY A 587 18.80 -8.28 18.61
C GLY A 587 19.43 -6.98 19.11
N ALA A 588 18.61 -6.06 19.61
CA ALA A 588 19.09 -5.01 20.49
C ALA A 588 18.44 -5.24 21.86
N SER A 589 19.26 -5.44 22.89
CA SER A 589 18.76 -5.53 24.26
C SER A 589 18.20 -4.16 24.68
N GLY A 590 16.95 -4.13 25.13
CA GLY A 590 16.31 -2.91 25.59
C GLY A 590 16.94 -2.43 26.89
N ALA A 591 17.31 -1.14 26.99
CA ALA A 591 17.93 -0.57 28.18
C ALA A 591 17.04 -0.60 29.46
N ARG A 592 15.77 -1.03 29.34
CA ARG A 592 14.79 -1.04 30.44
C ARG A 592 14.48 -2.43 30.98
N ASP A 593 14.80 -3.49 30.26
CA ASP A 593 14.60 -4.87 30.71
C ASP A 593 15.62 -5.81 30.02
N PRO A 594 16.64 -6.31 30.73
CA PRO A 594 17.66 -7.18 30.16
C PRO A 594 17.11 -8.56 29.72
N ALA A 595 15.87 -8.90 30.07
CA ALA A 595 15.18 -10.11 29.61
C ALA A 595 14.43 -9.94 28.28
N ALA A 596 14.13 -8.71 27.87
CA ALA A 596 13.41 -8.41 26.63
C ALA A 596 14.38 -8.16 25.46
N VAL A 597 14.85 -9.23 24.83
CA VAL A 597 15.66 -9.17 23.62
C VAL A 597 14.74 -9.05 22.41
N SER A 598 14.58 -7.85 21.85
CA SER A 598 13.89 -7.68 20.57
C SER A 598 14.83 -8.03 19.42
N LEU A 599 14.47 -9.08 18.66
CA LEU A 599 15.18 -9.52 17.46
C LEU A 599 14.87 -8.55 16.31
N LYS A 600 15.86 -7.74 15.92
CA LYS A 600 15.68 -6.75 14.85
C LYS A 600 15.91 -7.33 13.46
N LYS A 601 16.78 -8.33 13.36
CA LYS A 601 17.18 -8.92 12.09
C LYS A 601 17.65 -10.36 12.25
N ARG A 602 17.12 -11.27 11.43
CA ARG A 602 17.61 -12.65 11.29
C ARG A 602 18.22 -12.80 9.91
N GLU A 603 19.39 -13.42 9.82
CA GLU A 603 20.07 -13.63 8.53
C GLU A 603 20.51 -15.09 8.43
N PHE A 604 19.95 -15.82 7.48
CA PHE A 604 20.38 -17.17 7.13
C PHE A 604 21.52 -17.08 6.13
N ARG A 605 22.62 -17.78 6.44
CA ARG A 605 23.82 -17.85 5.61
C ARG A 605 24.20 -19.29 5.35
N LEU A 606 24.27 -19.63 4.07
CA LEU A 606 24.86 -20.88 3.59
C LEU A 606 26.19 -20.57 2.90
N LYS A 607 27.28 -21.10 3.45
CA LYS A 607 28.63 -20.96 2.92
C LYS A 607 29.20 -22.29 2.47
N LEU A 608 29.87 -22.27 1.34
CA LEU A 608 30.64 -23.42 0.85
C LEU A 608 32.08 -23.39 1.37
N VAL A 609 32.77 -24.53 1.25
CA VAL A 609 34.17 -24.72 1.67
C VAL A 609 35.13 -23.78 0.93
N ASN A 610 34.81 -23.41 -0.31
CA ASN A 610 35.57 -22.43 -1.09
C ASN A 610 35.38 -20.96 -0.63
N GLY A 611 34.61 -20.72 0.45
CA GLY A 611 34.29 -19.40 0.97
C GLY A 611 33.14 -18.69 0.25
N GLU A 612 32.57 -19.28 -0.81
CA GLU A 612 31.47 -18.70 -1.56
C GLU A 612 30.16 -18.74 -0.77
N MET A 613 29.43 -17.62 -0.77
CA MET A 613 28.11 -17.51 -0.14
C MET A 613 27.02 -17.83 -1.17
N ILE A 614 26.30 -18.92 -0.95
CA ILE A 614 25.26 -19.41 -1.86
C ILE A 614 23.90 -18.83 -1.50
N ALA A 615 23.64 -18.69 -0.21
CA ALA A 615 22.41 -18.15 0.31
C ALA A 615 22.73 -17.08 1.35
N LYS A 616 22.14 -15.91 1.14
CA LYS A 616 22.03 -14.85 2.13
C LYS A 616 20.61 -14.35 2.06
N VAL A 617 19.85 -14.78 3.04
CA VAL A 617 18.44 -14.45 3.17
C VAL A 617 18.33 -13.65 4.45
N SER A 618 17.94 -12.38 4.34
CA SER A 618 17.82 -11.52 5.51
C SER A 618 16.39 -11.15 5.75
N GLU A 619 15.94 -11.42 6.96
CA GLU A 619 14.62 -11.03 7.44
C GLU A 619 14.80 -9.82 8.37
N ASN A 620 14.27 -8.69 7.94
CA ASN A 620 14.18 -7.51 8.81
C ASN A 620 12.87 -7.63 9.59
N LEU A 621 12.99 -8.07 10.84
CA LEU A 621 11.87 -8.17 11.79
C LEU A 621 11.48 -6.80 12.37
N ALA A 622 12.32 -5.78 12.14
CA ALA A 622 12.01 -4.41 12.51
C ALA A 622 10.75 -3.93 11.77
N VAL A 623 9.63 -3.97 12.48
CA VAL A 623 8.41 -3.21 12.16
C VAL A 623 8.85 -1.78 11.86
N SER A 624 8.49 -1.25 10.69
CA SER A 624 8.53 0.19 10.44
C SER A 624 7.93 0.84 11.67
N LYS A 625 8.69 1.67 12.40
CA LYS A 625 8.31 2.22 13.72
C LYS A 625 6.98 3.02 13.74
N ASP A 626 6.30 3.08 12.61
CA ASP A 626 5.07 3.82 12.35
C ASP A 626 3.81 2.98 12.62
N VAL A 627 3.93 1.70 13.00
CA VAL A 627 2.81 0.87 13.41
C VAL A 627 2.96 0.50 14.88
N VAL A 628 2.11 1.09 15.74
CA VAL A 628 1.96 0.70 17.13
C VAL A 628 1.38 -0.72 17.14
N VAL A 629 2.19 -1.70 17.51
CA VAL A 629 1.76 -3.10 17.70
C VAL A 629 1.74 -3.35 19.20
N ASP A 630 0.60 -3.79 19.72
CA ASP A 630 0.40 -4.09 21.15
C ASP A 630 1.24 -5.28 21.65
N ASP A 631 1.86 -6.07 20.75
CA ASP A 631 2.68 -7.22 21.13
C ASP A 631 3.79 -7.54 20.09
N SER A 632 5.00 -6.99 20.30
CA SER A 632 6.16 -7.16 19.39
C SER A 632 6.74 -8.58 19.44
N ASP A 633 6.66 -9.26 20.58
CA ASP A 633 7.30 -10.56 20.79
C ASP A 633 6.53 -11.70 20.09
N ASP A 634 5.20 -11.62 20.08
CA ASP A 634 4.36 -12.57 19.34
C ASP A 634 4.57 -12.39 17.82
N LEU A 635 4.84 -11.17 17.34
CA LEU A 635 5.17 -10.91 15.94
C LEU A 635 6.51 -11.52 15.52
N GLU A 636 7.55 -11.37 16.33
CA GLU A 636 8.88 -11.94 16.07
C GLU A 636 8.78 -13.46 15.89
N ARG A 637 7.95 -14.12 16.72
CA ARG A 637 7.69 -15.57 16.61
C ARG A 637 6.89 -15.97 15.36
N LEU A 638 5.93 -15.15 14.92
CA LEU A 638 5.08 -15.43 13.77
C LEU A 638 5.86 -15.38 12.45
N VAL A 639 6.73 -14.39 12.31
CA VAL A 639 7.51 -14.15 11.08
C VAL A 639 8.58 -15.22 10.90
N VAL A 640 9.28 -15.59 11.99
CA VAL A 640 10.29 -16.66 12.01
C VAL A 640 9.76 -18.00 11.48
N GLN A 641 8.50 -18.32 11.73
CA GLN A 641 7.91 -19.63 11.40
C GLN A 641 7.52 -19.80 9.93
N THR A 642 7.48 -18.73 9.13
CA THR A 642 6.88 -18.78 7.78
C THR A 642 7.83 -18.52 6.62
N SER A 643 9.00 -17.99 6.92
CA SER A 643 10.09 -17.81 5.96
C SER A 643 10.77 -19.13 5.55
N GLY A 644 10.39 -20.24 6.20
CA GLY A 644 10.97 -21.58 5.97
C GLY A 644 12.34 -21.77 6.62
N PHE A 645 12.81 -20.78 7.39
CA PHE A 645 14.15 -20.76 7.96
C PHE A 645 14.42 -21.92 8.91
N ASP A 646 13.47 -22.27 9.78
CA ASP A 646 13.72 -23.31 10.80
C ASP A 646 13.86 -24.70 10.16
N SER A 647 13.01 -25.00 9.17
CA SER A 647 13.13 -26.25 8.40
C SER A 647 14.40 -26.25 7.54
N ALA A 648 14.70 -25.14 6.87
CA ALA A 648 15.92 -24.97 6.08
C ALA A 648 17.20 -25.13 6.90
N LEU A 649 17.24 -24.49 8.08
CA LEU A 649 18.38 -24.53 8.96
C LEU A 649 18.64 -25.95 9.42
N ARG A 650 17.63 -26.66 9.95
CA ARG A 650 17.81 -28.03 10.43
C ARG A 650 18.28 -28.98 9.33
N VAL A 651 17.68 -28.89 8.14
CA VAL A 651 18.06 -29.74 7.00
C VAL A 651 19.47 -29.42 6.52
N LEU A 652 19.81 -28.13 6.32
CA LEU A 652 21.10 -27.73 5.77
C LEU A 652 22.24 -27.78 6.78
N GLU A 653 21.96 -27.65 8.08
CA GLU A 653 22.90 -27.88 9.18
C GLU A 653 23.22 -29.37 9.32
N ALA A 654 22.21 -30.24 9.22
CA ALA A 654 22.43 -31.68 9.14
C ALA A 654 23.28 -32.05 7.91
N VAL A 655 23.03 -31.42 6.75
CA VAL A 655 23.88 -31.60 5.57
C VAL A 655 25.31 -31.10 5.79
N ALA A 656 25.49 -29.94 6.42
CA ALA A 656 26.82 -29.38 6.68
C ALA A 656 27.65 -30.21 7.65
N THR A 657 27.00 -30.87 8.62
CA THR A 657 27.66 -31.71 9.64
C THR A 657 27.89 -33.14 9.17
N GLU A 658 26.98 -33.70 8.39
CA GLU A 658 27.02 -35.11 7.98
C GLU A 658 27.58 -35.31 6.55
N GLY A 659 27.64 -34.27 5.72
CA GLY A 659 28.16 -34.34 4.35
C GLY A 659 27.36 -35.32 3.49
N ARG A 660 28.04 -36.12 2.67
CA ARG A 660 27.41 -37.18 1.84
C ARG A 660 26.68 -38.25 2.65
N ASP A 661 27.15 -38.56 3.87
CA ASP A 661 26.55 -39.59 4.72
C ASP A 661 25.16 -39.20 5.23
N TRP A 662 24.80 -37.90 5.10
CA TRP A 662 23.49 -37.37 5.44
C TRP A 662 22.35 -38.18 4.82
N ILE A 663 22.47 -38.60 3.54
CA ILE A 663 21.41 -39.37 2.87
C ILE A 663 21.17 -40.71 3.58
N THR A 664 22.24 -41.39 3.96
CA THR A 664 22.16 -42.68 4.67
C THR A 664 21.57 -42.50 6.06
N ARG A 665 22.03 -41.49 6.80
CA ARG A 665 21.50 -41.16 8.14
C ARG A 665 20.06 -40.66 8.10
N ASP A 666 19.67 -39.94 7.06
CA ASP A 666 18.30 -39.53 6.83
C ASP A 666 17.38 -40.74 6.60
N ARG A 667 17.82 -41.71 5.80
CA ARG A 667 17.12 -43.00 5.65
C ARG A 667 17.03 -43.75 6.98
N GLU A 668 18.09 -43.77 7.79
CA GLU A 668 18.05 -44.39 9.12
C GLU A 668 17.13 -43.65 10.10
N ARG A 669 17.09 -42.31 10.07
CA ARG A 669 16.16 -41.48 10.84
C ARG A 669 14.72 -41.80 10.44
N LYS A 670 14.43 -41.85 9.13
CA LYS A 670 13.13 -42.23 8.59
C LYS A 670 12.73 -43.66 9.00
N ARG A 671 13.65 -44.63 8.94
CA ARG A 671 13.42 -46.01 9.43
C ARG A 671 13.23 -46.13 10.95
N ARG A 672 13.86 -45.27 11.74
CA ARG A 672 13.64 -45.22 13.20
C ARG A 672 12.29 -44.60 13.54
N TRP A 673 11.97 -43.48 12.91
CA TRP A 673 10.66 -42.86 13.00
C TRP A 673 9.56 -43.84 12.59
N ALA A 674 9.78 -44.55 11.48
CA ALA A 674 8.90 -45.60 10.99
C ALA A 674 8.55 -46.63 12.07
N ARG A 675 9.56 -47.23 12.71
CA ARG A 675 9.35 -48.22 13.77
C ARG A 675 8.58 -47.68 14.98
N ASN A 676 8.72 -46.39 15.29
CA ASN A 676 8.02 -45.76 16.40
C ASN A 676 6.55 -45.45 16.07
N TRP A 677 6.19 -45.33 14.78
CA TRP A 677 4.83 -45.05 14.34
C TRP A 677 3.93 -46.30 14.25
N SER A 678 4.55 -47.48 14.10
CA SER A 678 3.87 -48.77 13.97
C SER A 678 3.51 -49.45 15.31
N CYS A 679 4.08 -48.97 16.42
CA CYS A 679 3.73 -49.37 17.78
C CYS A 679 2.61 -48.48 18.31
#